data_AF-A0A5B9QPW2-F1
#
_entry.id   AF-A0A5B9QPW2-F1
#
_cell.length_a   1.000
_cell.length_b   1.000
_cell.length_c   1.000
_cell.angle_alpha   90.00
_cell.angle_beta   90.00
_cell.angle_gamma   90.00
#
_symmetry.space_group_name_H-M   'P 1'
#
loop_
_entity.id
_entity.type
_entity.pdbx_description
1 polymer ?
#
loop_
_entity_poly.entity_id
_entity_poly.type
_entity_poly.pdbx_seq_one_letter_code
_entity_poly.pdbx_strand_id
1 'polypeptide(L)'
;MIRFALFPVLMLVALATSVAARQWTDATGQFRIQAELVRIDAGVAELRRVDGRIIRVPVSKLSEQDQRFLATQPAAEAFSIELVKNGKPVHNMICLPNDQADPAAVMALKEYRALVAKATGAEPTRVAEPQSGTPTIFFGRNPWSTKAGITADDLPSEGFRIQSVGQDIHIIGRDTAKVGAHRVTGSVGMEPGTLFGTYEFLERYYGMTFAWHDDLGTITPPQTELTIQSMHIVDHPDCFYRQFTKSPGGQANEIFGRRLRLGHPIDVRHEHNWHRIMSPDQYGQQHPEWFAEIKGKRYPKHYAEKRGGQVCTSNPEVVEHFAQAAIEYFNNTPHSQMFSIAANDGRKFCTCEKCQALDSGRTRPDGRRVITDRMITFSNQVAERVAKAHPDKRLGVIIYLDYKYAPVNVKPHPMLFLVHPTNSGFSQGVYYEGDEWSEAAMERGWHAAAGQFFKYDIWHYDQTPLYMIAPVTRHLIEKCRAQQAHGVDGGYHYIARSYELLGAGHYLLARLLWDHDFDAEAAEQQYYSALYGAAAEDVKAYYDLLENSLVKVFKEGPGEAVSEPMVASFCQRYPGANNPGLYLAAYWPILPQMDEAVNRLSAKHRQQLSAKEQERLQRLIDHHNYTLHTVNAMIMAGRKLTDTASQQDQQSFEASKSKRDQALAAIKQYRPFYAKLVGDMDTSSHTGVIYGKQPTIEVRAPSDFNQ
;
A
#
# COMPACT_ATOMS: atom_id res chain seq x y z
N MET A 1 62.24 11.70 44.79
CA MET A 1 61.61 12.91 44.22
C MET A 1 60.63 12.48 43.13
N ILE A 2 59.36 12.89 43.27
CA ILE A 2 58.30 13.01 42.23
C ILE A 2 57.90 11.69 41.52
N ARG A 3 56.99 10.84 42.03
CA ARG A 3 55.50 10.91 42.09
C ARG A 3 54.79 11.25 40.76
N PHE A 4 54.44 10.22 39.99
CA PHE A 4 53.38 10.27 38.97
C PHE A 4 52.04 9.85 39.60
N ALA A 5 51.04 10.72 39.50
CA ALA A 5 49.68 10.46 39.96
C ALA A 5 48.91 9.69 38.86
N LEU A 6 48.46 8.47 39.18
CA LEU A 6 47.40 7.80 38.46
C LEU A 6 46.06 8.32 38.98
N PHE A 7 45.31 9.03 38.13
CA PHE A 7 43.88 9.26 38.35
C PHE A 7 43.11 8.06 37.78
N PRO A 8 42.27 7.36 38.57
CA PRO A 8 41.32 6.43 38.01
C PRO A 8 40.16 7.23 37.39
N VAL A 9 40.00 7.13 36.07
CA VAL A 9 38.78 7.56 35.40
C VAL A 9 37.70 6.54 35.79
N LEU A 10 36.80 6.94 36.68
CA LEU A 10 35.57 6.22 36.95
C LEU A 10 34.70 6.30 35.68
N MET A 11 34.68 5.23 34.89
CA MET A 11 33.60 5.00 33.93
C MET A 11 32.33 4.72 34.75
N LEU A 12 31.46 5.72 34.88
CA LEU A 12 30.06 5.46 35.21
C LEU A 12 29.40 4.82 33.99
N VAL A 13 29.36 3.49 33.97
CA VAL A 13 28.40 2.76 33.15
C VAL A 13 27.05 2.93 33.83
N ALA A 14 26.18 3.77 33.26
CA ALA A 14 24.78 3.79 33.63
C ALA A 14 24.16 2.46 33.19
N LEU A 15 24.13 1.48 34.09
CA LEU A 15 23.33 0.28 33.95
C LEU A 15 21.86 0.71 33.88
N ALA A 16 21.25 0.60 32.70
CA ALA A 16 19.79 0.63 32.60
C ALA A 16 19.25 -0.51 33.48
N THR A 17 18.55 -0.16 34.55
CA THR A 17 17.88 -1.13 35.41
C THR A 17 16.71 -1.73 34.64
N SER A 18 16.92 -2.89 34.02
CA SER A 18 15.84 -3.74 33.49
C SER A 18 14.92 -4.13 34.66
N VAL A 19 13.69 -3.63 34.69
CA VAL A 19 12.71 -4.09 35.66
C VAL A 19 12.17 -5.43 35.18
N ALA A 20 12.22 -6.46 36.03
CA ALA A 20 11.64 -7.77 35.70
C ALA A 20 10.20 -7.64 35.16
N ALA A 21 9.86 -8.46 34.17
CA ALA A 21 8.54 -8.45 33.54
C ALA A 21 7.42 -8.50 34.59
N ARG A 22 6.46 -7.59 34.47
CA ARG A 22 5.29 -7.47 35.34
C ARG A 22 4.00 -7.48 34.53
N GLN A 23 2.89 -7.68 35.21
CA GLN A 23 1.58 -7.50 34.60
C GLN A 23 1.27 -6.00 34.49
N TRP A 24 0.85 -5.57 33.30
CA TRP A 24 0.31 -4.25 33.03
C TRP A 24 -1.15 -4.39 32.67
N THR A 25 -1.94 -3.40 33.08
CA THR A 25 -3.39 -3.39 32.86
C THR A 25 -3.81 -2.03 32.32
N ASP A 26 -4.80 -2.02 31.43
CA ASP A 26 -5.40 -0.78 30.96
C ASP A 26 -6.29 -0.13 32.03
N ALA A 27 -6.73 1.11 31.78
CA ALA A 27 -7.59 1.87 32.69
C ALA A 27 -8.92 1.17 33.00
N THR A 28 -9.42 0.30 32.11
CA THR A 28 -10.69 -0.43 32.31
C THR A 28 -10.53 -1.75 33.07
N GLY A 29 -9.31 -2.28 33.20
CA GLY A 29 -9.05 -3.57 33.81
C GLY A 29 -9.23 -4.78 32.88
N GLN A 30 -9.73 -4.56 31.66
CA GLN A 30 -10.09 -5.61 30.70
C GLN A 30 -8.89 -6.15 29.94
N PHE A 31 -7.90 -5.30 29.65
CA PHE A 31 -6.71 -5.68 28.89
C PHE A 31 -5.52 -5.84 29.82
N ARG A 32 -4.86 -7.00 29.73
CA ARG A 32 -3.72 -7.36 30.57
C ARG A 32 -2.61 -7.93 29.72
N ILE A 33 -1.39 -7.51 30.01
CA ILE A 33 -0.20 -8.01 29.32
C ILE A 33 0.92 -8.28 30.33
N GLN A 34 1.77 -9.25 30.03
CA GLN A 34 3.04 -9.44 30.73
C GLN A 34 4.15 -8.80 29.92
N ALA A 35 4.81 -7.81 30.52
CA ALA A 35 5.86 -7.06 29.84
C ALA A 35 6.87 -6.46 30.82
N GLU A 36 8.09 -6.30 30.35
CA GLU A 36 9.14 -5.50 30.98
C GLU A 36 8.97 -4.02 30.62
N LEU A 37 9.13 -3.13 31.61
CA LEU A 37 9.23 -1.70 31.32
C LEU A 37 10.57 -1.45 30.65
N VAL A 38 10.55 -1.03 29.39
CA VAL A 38 11.76 -0.61 28.68
C VAL A 38 12.13 0.79 29.13
N ARG A 39 11.17 1.72 29.09
CA ARG A 39 11.33 3.13 29.51
C ARG A 39 10.01 3.89 29.45
N ILE A 40 10.04 5.13 29.90
CA ILE A 40 8.96 6.12 29.82
C ILE A 40 9.47 7.29 28.99
N ASP A 41 8.72 7.69 27.95
CA ASP A 41 9.04 8.84 27.10
C ASP A 41 7.77 9.65 26.81
N ALA A 42 7.80 10.96 27.06
CA ALA A 42 6.73 11.92 26.78
C ALA A 42 5.30 11.45 27.16
N GLY A 43 5.13 10.80 28.31
CA GLY A 43 3.82 10.30 28.77
C GLY A 43 3.36 9.00 28.09
N VAL A 44 4.27 8.26 27.45
CA VAL A 44 4.06 6.92 26.88
C VAL A 44 5.02 5.93 27.53
N ALA A 45 4.52 4.77 27.93
CA ALA A 45 5.33 3.66 28.41
C ALA A 45 5.64 2.69 27.25
N GLU A 46 6.92 2.38 27.07
CA GLU A 46 7.36 1.31 26.18
C GLU A 46 7.51 0.02 26.96
N LEU A 47 6.72 -0.98 26.58
CA LEU A 47 6.60 -2.24 27.28
C LEU A 47 7.04 -3.38 26.37
N ARG A 48 8.08 -4.11 26.74
CA ARG A 48 8.57 -5.27 26.00
C ARG A 48 7.87 -6.51 26.48
N ARG A 49 7.02 -7.07 25.63
CA ARG A 49 6.32 -8.32 25.87
C ARG A 49 7.29 -9.49 25.93
N VAL A 50 6.81 -10.60 26.49
CA VAL A 50 7.56 -11.86 26.63
C VAL A 50 7.99 -12.46 25.28
N ASP A 51 7.29 -12.15 24.19
CA ASP A 51 7.63 -12.53 22.82
C ASP A 51 8.68 -11.60 22.16
N GLY A 52 9.21 -10.63 22.91
CA GLY A 52 10.21 -9.66 22.47
C GLY A 52 9.63 -8.42 21.79
N ARG A 53 8.32 -8.37 21.49
CA ARG A 53 7.70 -7.20 20.86
C ARG A 53 7.59 -6.04 21.85
N ILE A 54 7.92 -4.83 21.40
CA ILE A 54 7.71 -3.62 22.18
C ILE A 54 6.35 -3.05 21.79
N ILE A 55 5.53 -2.74 22.79
CA ILE A 55 4.28 -1.99 22.59
C ILE A 55 4.38 -0.63 23.26
N ARG A 56 3.67 0.35 22.72
CA ARG A 56 3.65 1.73 23.21
C ARG A 56 2.28 2.03 23.78
N VAL A 57 2.21 2.29 25.09
CA VAL A 57 0.94 2.55 25.77
C VAL A 57 0.99 3.95 26.36
N PRO A 58 0.09 4.88 25.97
CA PRO A 58 -0.05 6.14 26.68
C PRO A 58 -0.21 5.88 28.18
N VAL A 59 0.56 6.55 29.02
CA VAL A 59 0.52 6.35 30.48
C VAL A 59 -0.89 6.61 31.00
N SER A 60 -1.61 7.56 30.40
CA SER A 60 -3.02 7.85 30.71
C SER A 60 -3.99 6.71 30.41
N LYS A 61 -3.63 5.75 29.55
CA LYS A 61 -4.43 4.55 29.23
C LYS A 61 -4.12 3.37 30.14
N LEU A 62 -3.09 3.44 30.99
CA LEU A 62 -2.75 2.40 31.96
C LEU A 62 -3.59 2.54 33.24
N SER A 63 -3.71 1.45 34.00
CA SER A 63 -4.36 1.43 35.31
C SER A 63 -3.71 2.44 36.28
N GLU A 64 -4.47 2.97 37.25
CA GLU A 64 -3.89 3.86 38.27
C GLU A 64 -2.68 3.24 38.99
N GLN A 65 -2.72 1.92 39.21
CA GLN A 65 -1.64 1.19 39.84
C GLN A 65 -0.35 1.21 39.00
N ASP A 66 -0.48 1.01 37.69
CA ASP A 66 0.65 1.05 36.77
C ASP A 66 1.16 2.47 36.56
N GLN A 67 0.27 3.47 36.50
CA GLN A 67 0.66 4.89 36.47
C GLN A 67 1.49 5.27 37.72
N ARG A 68 1.06 4.85 38.91
CA ARG A 68 1.82 5.08 40.16
C ARG A 68 3.16 4.36 40.14
N PHE A 69 3.22 3.14 39.61
CA PHE A 69 4.49 2.43 39.45
C PHE A 69 5.44 3.19 38.50
N LEU A 70 4.96 3.65 37.36
CA LEU A 70 5.75 4.43 36.41
C LEU A 70 6.28 5.73 37.02
N ALA A 71 5.49 6.39 37.88
CA ALA A 71 5.92 7.58 38.62
C ALA A 71 7.07 7.32 39.61
N THR A 72 7.34 6.05 39.97
CA THR A 72 8.47 5.67 40.85
C THR A 72 9.74 5.28 40.08
N GLN A 73 9.70 5.26 38.74
CA GLN A 73 10.85 4.89 37.92
C GLN A 73 11.72 6.12 37.63
N PRO A 74 13.05 5.98 37.58
CA PRO A 74 13.93 7.06 37.16
C PRO A 74 13.58 7.47 35.72
N ALA A 75 13.21 8.73 35.53
CA ALA A 75 13.07 9.29 34.19
C ALA A 75 14.46 9.25 33.51
N ALA A 76 14.51 8.89 32.23
CA ALA A 76 15.69 9.20 31.43
C ALA A 76 15.99 10.71 31.57
N GLU A 77 17.25 11.12 31.66
CA GLU A 77 17.62 12.54 31.72
C GLU A 77 17.06 13.26 30.49
N ALA A 78 15.91 13.92 30.68
CA ALA A 78 15.25 14.67 29.64
C ALA A 78 15.96 16.01 29.50
N PHE A 79 16.60 16.23 28.36
CA PHE A 79 17.19 17.52 28.01
C PHE A 79 16.60 18.04 26.71
N SER A 80 16.65 19.35 26.53
CA SER A 80 16.12 20.01 25.35
C SER A 80 17.21 20.17 24.27
N ILE A 81 16.83 19.99 23.00
CA ILE A 81 17.69 20.22 21.84
C ILE A 81 17.01 21.29 20.97
N GLU A 82 17.66 22.45 20.83
CA GLU A 82 17.20 23.54 19.97
C GLU A 82 17.62 23.25 18.52
N LEU A 83 16.66 23.13 17.61
CA LEU A 83 16.91 22.79 16.20
C LEU A 83 16.65 23.97 15.26
N VAL A 84 15.70 24.84 15.59
CA VAL A 84 15.36 26.04 14.83
C VAL A 84 15.23 27.21 15.79
N LYS A 85 15.84 28.34 15.44
CA LYS A 85 15.80 29.60 16.19
C LYS A 85 15.65 30.77 15.23
N ASN A 86 14.74 31.69 15.50
CA ASN A 86 14.44 32.83 14.62
C ASN A 86 14.20 32.42 13.15
N GLY A 87 13.53 31.29 12.94
CA GLY A 87 13.24 30.73 11.61
C GLY A 87 14.46 30.13 10.90
N LYS A 88 15.60 29.95 11.57
CA LYS A 88 16.81 29.36 10.96
C LYS A 88 17.20 28.07 11.65
N PRO A 89 17.57 27.01 10.92
CA PRO A 89 18.17 25.83 11.53
C PRO A 89 19.46 26.22 12.27
N VAL A 90 19.59 25.78 13.52
CA VAL A 90 20.77 26.02 14.37
C VAL A 90 21.56 24.73 14.67
N HIS A 91 21.25 23.66 13.94
CA HIS A 91 21.94 22.37 14.03
C HIS A 91 22.73 22.07 12.75
N ASN A 92 23.73 21.21 12.90
CA ASN A 92 24.49 20.62 11.82
C ASN A 92 23.89 19.29 11.36
N MET A 93 24.25 18.85 10.16
CA MET A 93 23.93 17.52 9.64
C MET A 93 25.16 16.81 9.09
N ILE A 94 25.25 15.51 9.34
CA ILE A 94 26.35 14.64 8.88
C ILE A 94 25.80 13.37 8.24
N CYS A 95 26.33 13.07 7.06
CA CYS A 95 26.29 11.76 6.41
C CYS A 95 27.67 11.53 5.82
N LEU A 96 28.17 10.28 5.88
CA LEU A 96 29.44 9.91 5.28
C LEU A 96 29.46 10.26 3.78
N PRO A 97 30.66 10.41 3.18
CA PRO A 97 30.82 10.61 1.73
C PRO A 97 30.11 9.52 0.91
N ASN A 98 29.67 9.84 -0.32
CA ASN A 98 28.83 8.92 -1.12
C ASN A 98 29.51 7.56 -1.41
N ASP A 99 30.83 7.51 -1.46
CA ASP A 99 31.64 6.30 -1.62
C ASP A 99 31.80 5.48 -0.33
N GLN A 100 31.32 5.98 0.80
CA GLN A 100 31.28 5.27 2.10
C GLN A 100 29.86 5.08 2.66
N ALA A 101 28.96 6.05 2.46
CA ALA A 101 27.58 6.00 2.94
C ALA A 101 26.68 5.06 2.12
N ASP A 102 25.72 4.46 2.81
CA ASP A 102 24.63 3.75 2.16
C ASP A 102 23.75 4.69 1.31
N PRO A 103 23.20 4.23 0.17
CA PRO A 103 22.35 5.07 -0.67
C PRO A 103 21.17 5.68 0.08
N ALA A 104 20.55 4.92 1.01
CA ALA A 104 19.43 5.40 1.83
C ALA A 104 19.84 6.56 2.76
N ALA A 105 21.02 6.48 3.38
CA ALA A 105 21.55 7.55 4.24
C ALA A 105 21.84 8.84 3.46
N VAL A 106 22.40 8.72 2.25
CA VAL A 106 22.62 9.86 1.35
C VAL A 106 21.29 10.50 0.96
N MET A 107 20.27 9.69 0.66
CA MET A 107 18.93 10.18 0.33
C MET A 107 18.26 10.83 1.54
N ALA A 108 18.42 10.24 2.74
CA ALA A 108 17.89 10.75 4.00
C ALA A 108 18.38 12.18 4.28
N LEU A 109 19.70 12.42 4.21
CA LEU A 109 20.26 13.77 4.38
C LEU A 109 19.70 14.75 3.34
N LYS A 110 19.57 14.33 2.08
CA LYS A 110 19.04 15.18 0.99
C LYS A 110 17.58 15.56 1.22
N GLU A 111 16.73 14.60 1.55
CA GLU A 111 15.30 14.83 1.85
C GLU A 111 15.16 15.71 3.09
N TYR A 112 15.88 15.40 4.17
CA TYR A 112 15.89 16.22 5.39
C TYR A 112 16.25 17.67 5.10
N ARG A 113 17.37 17.92 4.40
CA ARG A 113 17.79 19.27 4.05
C ARG A 113 16.73 20.03 3.26
N ALA A 114 16.18 19.42 2.22
CA ALA A 114 15.19 20.06 1.36
C ALA A 114 13.87 20.35 2.09
N LEU A 115 13.39 19.40 2.90
CA LEU A 115 12.13 19.53 3.64
C LEU A 115 12.25 20.53 4.80
N VAL A 116 13.36 20.51 5.53
CA VAL A 116 13.63 21.53 6.56
C VAL A 116 13.74 22.91 5.94
N ALA A 117 14.43 23.06 4.81
CA ALA A 117 14.50 24.35 4.11
C ALA A 117 13.13 24.87 3.68
N LYS A 118 12.21 23.98 3.30
CA LYS A 118 10.82 24.35 3.00
C LYS A 118 10.05 24.82 4.26
N ALA A 119 10.36 24.26 5.43
CA ALA A 119 9.71 24.61 6.69
C ALA A 119 10.27 25.88 7.36
N THR A 120 11.57 26.16 7.19
CA THR A 120 12.28 27.26 7.87
C THR A 120 12.63 28.42 6.92
N GLY A 121 12.72 28.16 5.62
CA GLY A 121 13.26 29.09 4.62
C GLY A 121 14.79 29.08 4.52
N ALA A 122 15.49 28.21 5.25
CA ALA A 122 16.95 28.07 5.21
C ALA A 122 17.40 26.61 5.32
N GLU A 123 18.46 26.25 4.58
CA GLU A 123 19.04 24.90 4.68
C GLU A 123 19.84 24.73 5.98
N PRO A 124 19.74 23.58 6.67
CA PRO A 124 20.68 23.23 7.74
C PRO A 124 22.10 23.03 7.17
N THR A 125 23.11 23.27 8.01
CA THR A 125 24.52 23.23 7.56
C THR A 125 25.05 21.80 7.55
N ARG A 126 25.59 21.34 6.41
CA ARG A 126 26.32 20.07 6.34
C ARG A 126 27.77 20.31 6.75
N VAL A 127 28.27 19.49 7.68
CA VAL A 127 29.67 19.50 8.13
C VAL A 127 30.32 18.15 7.89
N ALA A 128 31.66 18.10 7.90
CA ALA A 128 32.42 16.86 7.78
C ALA A 128 32.58 16.13 9.13
N GLU A 129 32.63 16.90 10.22
CA GLU A 129 32.81 16.42 11.59
C GLU A 129 31.92 17.24 12.54
N PRO A 130 31.44 16.66 13.66
CA PRO A 130 30.61 17.37 14.61
C PRO A 130 31.39 18.52 15.26
N GLN A 131 30.68 19.61 15.57
CA GLN A 131 31.26 20.81 16.16
C GLN A 131 30.80 20.95 17.60
N SER A 132 31.75 21.13 18.52
CA SER A 132 31.45 21.31 19.94
C SER A 132 30.48 22.47 20.17
N GLY A 133 29.40 22.21 20.91
CA GLY A 133 28.39 23.22 21.26
C GLY A 133 27.30 23.45 20.21
N THR A 134 27.34 22.76 19.05
CA THR A 134 26.30 22.81 18.04
C THR A 134 25.65 21.42 17.91
N PRO A 135 24.32 21.28 18.12
CA PRO A 135 23.61 20.03 17.89
C PRO A 135 23.90 19.45 16.50
N THR A 136 24.18 18.16 16.40
CA THR A 136 24.43 17.50 15.12
C THR A 136 23.46 16.35 14.90
N ILE A 137 22.84 16.30 13.71
CA ILE A 137 22.03 15.16 13.27
C ILE A 137 22.86 14.27 12.34
N PHE A 138 23.02 13.01 12.73
CA PHE A 138 23.74 12.00 11.98
C PHE A 138 22.77 11.10 11.21
N PHE A 139 23.08 10.86 9.93
CA PHE A 139 22.28 10.00 9.04
C PHE A 139 23.08 8.77 8.64
N GLY A 140 22.53 7.59 8.95
CA GLY A 140 23.04 6.28 8.53
C GLY A 140 24.29 5.84 9.29
N ARG A 141 24.76 4.62 9.02
CA ARG A 141 25.91 4.03 9.73
C ARG A 141 27.15 4.92 9.65
N ASN A 142 27.69 5.31 10.81
CA ASN A 142 28.86 6.18 10.90
C ASN A 142 29.67 5.96 12.19
N PRO A 143 30.95 6.40 12.23
CA PRO A 143 31.83 6.19 13.39
C PRO A 143 31.37 6.89 14.67
N TRP A 144 30.74 8.07 14.57
CA TRP A 144 30.26 8.83 15.74
C TRP A 144 29.12 8.12 16.44
N SER A 145 28.17 7.58 15.68
CA SER A 145 27.06 6.79 16.21
C SER A 145 27.56 5.49 16.82
N THR A 146 28.53 4.83 16.18
CA THR A 146 29.18 3.62 16.73
C THR A 146 29.88 3.92 18.06
N LYS A 147 30.62 5.04 18.15
CA LYS A 147 31.27 5.48 19.39
C LYS A 147 30.27 5.81 20.49
N ALA A 148 29.08 6.29 20.13
CA ALA A 148 27.97 6.53 21.04
C ALA A 148 27.18 5.25 21.40
N GLY A 149 27.56 4.09 20.88
CA GLY A 149 26.88 2.81 21.13
C GLY A 149 25.58 2.61 20.32
N ILE A 150 25.39 3.39 19.26
CA ILE A 150 24.19 3.38 18.43
C ILE A 150 24.49 2.71 17.09
N THR A 151 23.93 1.53 16.87
CA THR A 151 24.11 0.73 15.64
C THR A 151 22.76 0.38 15.01
N ALA A 152 22.78 -0.37 13.90
CA ALA A 152 21.57 -0.92 13.26
C ALA A 152 21.49 -2.46 13.35
N ASP A 153 22.47 -3.11 14.00
CA ASP A 153 22.67 -4.56 13.88
C ASP A 153 21.54 -5.36 14.53
N ASP A 154 20.85 -4.76 15.50
CA ASP A 154 19.72 -5.35 16.22
C ASP A 154 18.35 -4.97 15.63
N LEU A 155 18.32 -4.17 14.56
CA LEU A 155 17.08 -3.71 13.96
C LEU A 155 16.46 -4.79 13.04
N PRO A 156 15.13 -5.00 13.11
CA PRO A 156 14.39 -5.77 12.12
C PRO A 156 14.56 -5.19 10.71
N SER A 157 14.16 -5.96 9.70
CA SER A 157 14.21 -5.55 8.28
C SER A 157 13.59 -4.17 8.10
N GLU A 158 14.28 -3.28 7.39
CA GLU A 158 13.87 -1.87 7.16
C GLU A 158 13.66 -1.02 8.44
N GLY A 159 14.00 -1.54 9.61
CA GLY A 159 13.83 -0.85 10.89
C GLY A 159 14.80 0.31 11.06
N PHE A 160 14.45 1.23 11.95
CA PHE A 160 15.24 2.40 12.27
C PHE A 160 15.29 2.70 13.76
N ARG A 161 16.27 3.52 14.12
CA ARG A 161 16.51 4.09 15.44
C ARG A 161 16.75 5.59 15.31
N ILE A 162 16.03 6.38 16.11
CA ILE A 162 16.27 7.81 16.33
C ILE A 162 16.66 7.95 17.79
N GLN A 163 17.87 8.41 18.10
CA GLN A 163 18.32 8.48 19.49
C GLN A 163 19.18 9.71 19.75
N SER A 164 18.93 10.39 20.87
CA SER A 164 19.72 11.51 21.35
C SER A 164 20.86 11.05 22.27
N VAL A 165 22.04 11.65 22.12
CA VAL A 165 23.18 11.48 23.04
C VAL A 165 23.80 12.85 23.29
N GLY A 166 23.57 13.41 24.48
CA GLY A 166 23.74 14.86 24.64
C GLY A 166 22.91 15.60 23.59
N GLN A 167 23.39 16.72 23.05
CA GLN A 167 22.63 17.49 22.06
C GLN A 167 22.59 16.88 20.65
N ASP A 168 23.27 15.76 20.41
CA ASP A 168 23.33 15.11 19.11
C ASP A 168 22.17 14.13 18.91
N ILE A 169 21.75 13.97 17.65
CA ILE A 169 20.65 13.09 17.24
C ILE A 169 21.17 12.11 16.20
N HIS A 170 20.96 10.83 16.44
CA HIS A 170 21.40 9.75 15.56
C HIS A 170 20.19 9.11 14.90
N ILE A 171 20.07 9.25 13.58
CA ILE A 171 19.06 8.56 12.76
C ILE A 171 19.78 7.45 12.01
N ILE A 172 19.65 6.23 12.51
CA ILE A 172 20.36 5.04 12.03
C ILE A 172 19.33 3.97 11.68
N GLY A 173 19.40 3.38 10.50
CA GLY A 173 18.53 2.27 10.14
C GLY A 173 19.26 1.11 9.49
N ARG A 174 18.55 -0.02 9.41
CA ARG A 174 18.97 -1.17 8.64
C ARG A 174 18.85 -0.83 7.17
N ASP A 175 20.00 -0.52 6.56
CA ASP A 175 20.10 -0.09 5.19
C ASP A 175 20.80 -1.14 4.32
N THR A 176 20.27 -1.37 3.10
CA THR A 176 20.96 -2.20 2.11
C THR A 176 22.29 -1.57 1.74
N ALA A 177 23.37 -2.30 2.03
CA ALA A 177 24.72 -1.89 1.67
C ALA A 177 24.92 -1.94 0.15
N LYS A 178 25.35 -0.81 -0.43
CA LYS A 178 25.91 -0.62 -1.78
C LYS A 178 25.79 -1.78 -2.80
N VAL A 179 24.57 -2.07 -3.25
CA VAL A 179 24.26 -2.89 -4.44
C VAL A 179 23.40 -2.08 -5.41
N GLY A 180 23.72 -2.12 -6.72
CA GLY A 180 22.88 -1.59 -7.80
C GLY A 180 22.81 -0.05 -7.89
N ALA A 181 22.37 0.48 -9.04
CA ALA A 181 22.28 1.93 -9.27
C ALA A 181 21.53 2.63 -8.12
N HIS A 182 22.04 3.78 -7.66
CA HIS A 182 21.64 4.59 -6.49
C HIS A 182 20.15 5.07 -6.43
N ARG A 183 19.22 4.32 -7.00
CA ARG A 183 17.80 4.64 -7.10
C ARG A 183 17.10 4.21 -5.81
N VAL A 184 16.99 5.15 -4.88
CA VAL A 184 16.21 5.00 -3.64
C VAL A 184 14.74 5.34 -3.95
N THR A 185 14.05 4.41 -4.61
CA THR A 185 12.65 4.59 -5.07
C THR A 185 11.75 3.48 -4.51
N GLY A 186 10.44 3.69 -4.47
CA GLY A 186 9.47 2.72 -3.95
C GLY A 186 9.33 1.42 -4.77
N SER A 187 9.94 1.35 -5.95
CA SER A 187 9.88 0.19 -6.86
C SER A 187 11.12 -0.71 -6.84
N VAL A 188 12.16 -0.33 -6.09
CA VAL A 188 13.42 -1.07 -6.00
C VAL A 188 13.47 -1.84 -4.68
N GLY A 189 13.85 -3.12 -4.74
CA GLY A 189 14.06 -3.95 -3.57
C GLY A 189 15.28 -3.47 -2.77
N MET A 190 15.03 -2.87 -1.61
CA MET A 190 16.07 -2.46 -0.67
C MET A 190 15.47 -2.14 0.68
N GLU A 191 16.31 -2.21 1.71
CA GLU A 191 16.05 -1.72 3.06
C GLU A 191 16.51 -0.26 3.16
N PRO A 192 15.61 0.70 3.44
CA PRO A 192 15.96 2.11 3.58
C PRO A 192 15.63 2.65 4.98
N GLY A 193 15.97 1.91 6.03
CA GLY A 193 15.60 2.25 7.41
C GLY A 193 15.98 3.67 7.81
N THR A 194 17.19 4.14 7.47
CA THR A 194 17.62 5.52 7.79
C THR A 194 16.71 6.57 7.16
N LEU A 195 16.23 6.32 5.94
CA LEU A 195 15.32 7.23 5.25
C LEU A 195 13.93 7.22 5.91
N PHE A 196 13.43 6.05 6.33
CA PHE A 196 12.17 5.97 7.07
C PHE A 196 12.23 6.64 8.44
N GLY A 197 13.33 6.47 9.18
CA GLY A 197 13.56 7.19 10.43
C GLY A 197 13.66 8.71 10.25
N THR A 198 14.16 9.15 9.10
CA THR A 198 14.17 10.58 8.75
C THR A 198 12.76 11.12 8.53
N TYR A 199 11.90 10.39 7.82
CA TYR A 199 10.50 10.78 7.65
C TYR A 199 9.73 10.74 8.98
N GLU A 200 9.97 9.75 9.84
CA GLU A 200 9.41 9.71 11.20
C GLU A 200 9.80 10.95 12.00
N PHE A 201 11.08 11.34 11.97
CA PHE A 201 11.55 12.54 12.64
C PHE A 201 10.86 13.81 12.14
N LEU A 202 10.71 13.96 10.82
CA LEU A 202 10.07 15.12 10.20
C LEU A 202 8.56 15.17 10.49
N GLU A 203 7.85 14.04 10.42
CA GLU A 203 6.43 13.99 10.78
C GLU A 203 6.23 14.32 12.27
N ARG A 204 7.02 13.71 13.15
CA ARG A 204 6.86 13.83 14.61
C ARG A 204 7.24 15.20 15.15
N TYR A 205 8.35 15.78 14.69
CA TYR A 205 8.91 16.99 15.30
C TYR A 205 8.72 18.25 14.46
N TYR A 206 8.69 18.13 13.13
CA TYR A 206 8.37 19.26 12.25
C TYR A 206 6.86 19.34 11.91
N GLY A 207 6.06 18.35 12.34
CA GLY A 207 4.62 18.29 12.08
C GLY A 207 4.29 18.10 10.61
N MET A 208 5.19 17.51 9.82
CA MET A 208 4.98 17.34 8.39
C MET A 208 3.92 16.26 8.10
N THR A 209 3.23 16.39 6.97
CA THR A 209 2.32 15.35 6.46
C THR A 209 2.57 15.12 4.97
N PHE A 210 2.78 13.86 4.58
CA PHE A 210 2.96 13.44 3.19
C PHE A 210 1.69 12.78 2.67
N ALA A 211 0.75 13.57 2.15
CA ALA A 211 -0.50 13.09 1.57
C ALA A 211 -0.38 12.83 0.06
N TRP A 212 0.14 13.79 -0.69
CA TRP A 212 0.27 13.74 -2.17
C TRP A 212 1.70 14.03 -2.61
N HIS A 213 2.05 13.58 -3.81
CA HIS A 213 3.41 13.72 -4.37
C HIS A 213 3.77 15.15 -4.74
N ASP A 214 2.77 15.99 -5.00
CA ASP A 214 2.94 17.39 -5.38
C ASP A 214 2.96 18.31 -4.15
N ASP A 215 3.27 19.58 -4.37
CA ASP A 215 3.38 20.58 -3.29
C ASP A 215 2.07 20.86 -2.56
N LEU A 216 0.92 20.45 -3.13
CA LEU A 216 -0.35 20.54 -2.45
C LEU A 216 -0.48 19.47 -1.37
N GLY A 217 0.01 18.25 -1.56
CA GLY A 217 -0.14 17.22 -0.53
C GLY A 217 1.06 17.04 0.40
N THR A 218 2.14 17.79 0.24
CA THR A 218 3.21 17.83 1.25
C THR A 218 3.01 19.04 2.17
N ILE A 219 2.46 18.79 3.36
CA ILE A 219 2.20 19.81 4.38
C ILE A 219 3.47 20.01 5.21
N THR A 220 3.98 21.25 5.21
CA THR A 220 5.18 21.66 5.95
C THR A 220 4.83 22.87 6.79
N PRO A 221 4.41 22.70 8.06
CA PRO A 221 4.16 23.83 8.95
C PRO A 221 5.40 24.72 9.06
N PRO A 222 5.26 26.06 8.95
CA PRO A 222 6.37 26.96 9.17
C PRO A 222 6.98 26.79 10.57
N GLN A 223 8.30 26.79 10.66
CA GLN A 223 9.03 26.62 11.91
C GLN A 223 9.82 27.89 12.24
N THR A 224 9.41 28.62 13.29
CA THR A 224 10.14 29.80 13.80
C THR A 224 11.06 29.45 14.96
N GLU A 225 10.54 28.66 15.90
CA GLU A 225 11.26 28.14 17.07
C GLU A 225 10.93 26.66 17.18
N LEU A 226 11.94 25.80 17.19
CA LEU A 226 11.76 24.36 17.36
C LEU A 226 12.76 23.86 18.39
N THR A 227 12.25 23.50 19.55
CA THR A 227 12.99 22.80 20.60
C THR A 227 12.31 21.48 20.87
N ILE A 228 13.07 20.41 20.83
CA ILE A 228 12.58 19.05 21.08
C ILE A 228 13.17 18.50 22.38
N GLN A 229 12.53 17.50 22.96
CA GLN A 229 13.11 16.74 24.07
C GLN A 229 14.02 15.63 23.51
N SER A 230 15.03 15.25 24.29
CA SER A 230 15.85 14.06 24.06
C SER A 230 14.95 12.85 23.82
N MET A 231 15.28 12.05 22.82
CA MET A 231 14.47 10.90 22.45
C MET A 231 15.30 9.63 22.33
N HIS A 232 14.60 8.51 22.38
CA HIS A 232 15.01 7.29 21.72
C HIS A 232 13.73 6.75 21.05
N ILE A 233 13.80 6.26 19.83
CA ILE A 233 12.66 5.72 19.08
C ILE A 233 13.22 4.59 18.27
N VAL A 234 12.58 3.42 18.33
CA VAL A 234 12.85 2.29 17.46
C VAL A 234 11.53 1.89 16.83
N ASP A 235 11.52 1.70 15.52
CA ASP A 235 10.33 1.32 14.77
C ASP A 235 10.71 0.56 13.50
N HIS A 236 9.78 -0.22 12.95
CA HIS A 236 9.95 -1.03 11.75
C HIS A 236 8.58 -1.35 11.13
N PRO A 237 8.51 -1.73 9.84
CA PRO A 237 7.22 -2.08 9.24
C PRO A 237 6.69 -3.39 9.81
N ASP A 238 5.38 -3.47 9.96
CA ASP A 238 4.65 -4.69 10.29
C ASP A 238 4.42 -5.60 9.07
N CYS A 239 4.15 -5.02 7.90
CA CYS A 239 4.06 -5.76 6.64
C CYS A 239 5.36 -5.72 5.87
N PHE A 240 5.84 -6.83 5.35
CA PHE A 240 7.08 -6.93 4.56
C PHE A 240 6.97 -6.32 3.15
N TYR A 241 5.81 -6.45 2.47
CA TYR A 241 5.62 -5.95 1.10
C TYR A 241 4.59 -4.82 1.08
N ARG A 242 4.98 -3.60 0.66
CA ARG A 242 4.13 -2.41 0.75
C ARG A 242 4.20 -1.59 -0.53
N GLN A 243 3.84 -2.16 -1.68
CA GLN A 243 4.00 -1.48 -2.97
C GLN A 243 2.67 -1.03 -3.55
N PHE A 244 2.62 0.20 -4.04
CA PHE A 244 1.47 0.73 -4.76
C PHE A 244 1.72 0.79 -6.27
N THR A 245 0.68 0.50 -7.02
CA THR A 245 0.66 0.67 -8.47
C THR A 245 -0.57 1.43 -8.90
N LYS A 246 -0.54 1.96 -10.13
CA LYS A 246 -1.59 2.85 -10.67
C LYS A 246 -1.80 4.13 -9.86
N SER A 247 -0.85 4.49 -8.98
CA SER A 247 -0.83 5.79 -8.31
C SER A 247 -0.80 6.94 -9.31
N PRO A 248 -1.15 8.17 -8.89
CA PRO A 248 -1.08 9.35 -9.76
C PRO A 248 0.32 9.49 -10.37
N GLY A 249 0.40 9.47 -11.70
CA GLY A 249 1.66 9.54 -12.45
C GLY A 249 2.70 8.44 -12.13
N GLY A 250 2.30 7.34 -11.47
CA GLY A 250 3.23 6.31 -10.99
C GLY A 250 4.11 6.74 -9.80
N GLN A 251 3.85 7.89 -9.18
CA GLN A 251 4.73 8.53 -8.20
C GLN A 251 4.95 7.73 -6.90
N ALA A 252 4.06 6.79 -6.55
CA ALA A 252 4.29 5.90 -5.41
C ALA A 252 5.43 4.88 -5.64
N ASN A 253 5.89 4.70 -6.89
CA ASN A 253 7.07 3.91 -7.22
C ASN A 253 8.37 4.72 -7.25
N GLU A 254 8.31 6.02 -6.99
CA GLU A 254 9.43 6.96 -6.92
C GLU A 254 9.73 7.35 -5.46
N ILE A 255 10.42 8.47 -5.22
CA ILE A 255 10.76 8.94 -3.87
C ILE A 255 9.52 9.22 -3.00
N PHE A 256 8.40 9.64 -3.61
CA PHE A 256 7.16 9.89 -2.86
C PHE A 256 6.63 8.62 -2.20
N GLY A 257 6.81 7.44 -2.82
CA GLY A 257 6.49 6.17 -2.15
C GLY A 257 7.27 5.98 -0.86
N ARG A 258 8.55 6.37 -0.83
CA ARG A 258 9.37 6.27 0.38
C ARG A 258 8.92 7.24 1.47
N ARG A 259 8.38 8.42 1.13
CA ARG A 259 7.73 9.34 2.10
C ARG A 259 6.52 8.69 2.79
N LEU A 260 5.81 7.83 2.07
CA LEU A 260 4.72 7.00 2.59
C LEU A 260 5.19 5.68 3.23
N ARG A 261 6.51 5.48 3.39
CA ARG A 261 7.15 4.24 3.87
C ARG A 261 6.82 2.97 3.07
N LEU A 262 6.51 3.16 1.78
CA LEU A 262 6.25 2.08 0.83
C LEU A 262 7.55 1.43 0.35
N GLY A 263 7.43 0.19 -0.14
CA GLY A 263 8.49 -0.58 -0.77
C GLY A 263 8.55 -2.03 -0.30
N HIS A 264 9.70 -2.64 -0.47
CA HIS A 264 9.98 -4.02 -0.10
C HIS A 264 11.50 -4.19 0.09
N PRO A 265 11.96 -5.02 1.06
CA PRO A 265 13.38 -5.16 1.37
C PRO A 265 14.15 -6.05 0.38
N ILE A 266 13.44 -6.79 -0.48
CA ILE A 266 14.02 -7.67 -1.51
C ILE A 266 13.45 -7.37 -2.87
N ASP A 267 14.10 -7.77 -3.96
CA ASP A 267 13.49 -7.72 -5.30
C ASP A 267 12.29 -8.69 -5.38
N VAL A 268 11.10 -8.15 -5.64
CA VAL A 268 9.85 -8.92 -5.74
C VAL A 268 9.48 -9.15 -7.21
N ARG A 269 9.31 -10.42 -7.60
CA ARG A 269 8.90 -10.86 -8.94
C ARG A 269 7.79 -11.90 -8.87
N HIS A 270 6.56 -11.49 -9.20
CA HIS A 270 5.38 -12.35 -9.25
C HIS A 270 4.58 -12.19 -10.55
N GLU A 271 5.19 -11.69 -11.62
CA GLU A 271 4.55 -11.53 -12.92
C GLU A 271 4.21 -12.87 -13.58
N HIS A 272 3.16 -12.93 -14.41
CA HIS A 272 2.88 -14.10 -15.26
C HIS A 272 4.12 -14.43 -16.12
N ASN A 273 4.71 -15.60 -15.96
CA ASN A 273 6.02 -15.90 -16.56
C ASN A 273 6.08 -17.22 -17.35
N TRP A 274 5.06 -18.08 -17.25
CA TRP A 274 5.03 -19.36 -17.97
C TRP A 274 5.21 -19.20 -19.48
N HIS A 275 4.60 -18.18 -20.09
CA HIS A 275 4.74 -17.88 -21.51
C HIS A 275 6.18 -17.56 -21.95
N ARG A 276 7.01 -17.04 -21.05
CA ARG A 276 8.42 -16.71 -21.33
C ARG A 276 9.32 -17.93 -21.11
N ILE A 277 9.06 -18.70 -20.07
CA ILE A 277 9.80 -19.93 -19.75
C ILE A 277 9.52 -21.00 -20.81
N MET A 278 8.26 -21.13 -21.22
CA MET A 278 7.80 -22.14 -22.15
C MET A 278 6.79 -21.57 -23.14
N SER A 279 7.31 -20.90 -24.18
CA SER A 279 6.50 -20.38 -25.28
C SER A 279 5.97 -21.50 -26.18
N PRO A 280 4.66 -21.53 -26.52
CA PRO A 280 4.10 -22.45 -27.50
C PRO A 280 4.77 -22.38 -28.87
N ASP A 281 5.25 -21.21 -29.30
CA ASP A 281 5.90 -21.04 -30.60
C ASP A 281 7.24 -21.79 -30.66
N GLN A 282 7.91 -21.91 -29.52
CA GLN A 282 9.20 -22.59 -29.42
C GLN A 282 9.05 -24.10 -29.16
N TYR A 283 8.17 -24.49 -28.24
CA TYR A 283 8.08 -25.87 -27.76
C TYR A 283 6.85 -26.63 -28.27
N GLY A 284 5.81 -25.94 -28.75
CA GLY A 284 4.50 -26.53 -29.02
C GLY A 284 4.45 -27.59 -30.12
N GLN A 285 5.35 -27.50 -31.10
CA GLN A 285 5.43 -28.49 -32.18
C GLN A 285 6.21 -29.75 -31.78
N GLN A 286 7.32 -29.58 -31.05
CA GLN A 286 8.23 -30.67 -30.70
C GLN A 286 7.78 -31.40 -29.42
N HIS A 287 7.16 -30.65 -28.50
CA HIS A 287 6.73 -31.13 -27.19
C HIS A 287 5.26 -30.78 -26.91
N PRO A 288 4.28 -31.19 -27.74
CA PRO A 288 2.87 -30.90 -27.50
C PRO A 288 2.38 -31.43 -26.14
N GLU A 289 2.96 -32.52 -25.62
CA GLU A 289 2.69 -33.12 -24.32
C GLU A 289 3.11 -32.26 -23.11
N TRP A 290 3.95 -31.24 -23.32
CA TRP A 290 4.30 -30.26 -22.30
C TRP A 290 3.16 -29.27 -22.03
N PHE A 291 2.21 -29.14 -22.96
CA PHE A 291 1.10 -28.20 -22.85
C PHE A 291 -0.16 -28.86 -22.29
N ALA A 292 -1.06 -28.02 -21.76
CA ALA A 292 -2.33 -28.45 -21.19
C ALA A 292 -3.14 -29.30 -22.17
N GLU A 293 -3.65 -30.43 -21.69
CA GLU A 293 -4.67 -31.20 -22.38
C GLU A 293 -6.05 -30.67 -22.01
N ILE A 294 -6.86 -30.31 -23.00
CA ILE A 294 -8.20 -29.77 -22.82
C ILE A 294 -9.14 -30.53 -23.73
N LYS A 295 -10.14 -31.21 -23.15
CA LYS A 295 -11.08 -32.08 -23.89
C LYS A 295 -10.33 -33.11 -24.76
N GLY A 296 -9.31 -33.75 -24.19
CA GLY A 296 -8.50 -34.78 -24.85
C GLY A 296 -7.53 -34.27 -25.93
N LYS A 297 -7.34 -32.94 -26.08
CA LYS A 297 -6.42 -32.36 -27.07
C LYS A 297 -5.39 -31.44 -26.41
N ARG A 298 -4.13 -31.55 -26.81
CA ARG A 298 -3.07 -30.64 -26.37
C ARG A 298 -3.30 -29.21 -26.89
N TYR A 299 -3.04 -28.22 -26.05
CA TYR A 299 -3.36 -26.82 -26.31
C TYR A 299 -2.10 -25.92 -26.25
N PRO A 300 -1.16 -26.04 -27.19
CA PRO A 300 0.01 -25.17 -27.29
C PRO A 300 -0.38 -23.85 -28.01
N LYS A 301 -1.22 -23.02 -27.39
CA LYS A 301 -1.67 -21.75 -28.00
C LYS A 301 -1.71 -20.63 -26.99
N HIS A 302 -1.19 -19.46 -27.38
CA HIS A 302 -1.49 -18.19 -26.72
C HIS A 302 -2.42 -17.35 -27.62
N TYR A 303 -3.27 -16.55 -26.99
CA TYR A 303 -4.15 -15.62 -27.72
C TYR A 303 -3.84 -14.15 -27.37
N ALA A 304 -2.97 -13.90 -26.40
CA ALA A 304 -2.24 -12.65 -26.21
C ALA A 304 -0.91 -12.97 -25.51
N GLU A 305 0.04 -12.03 -25.49
CA GLU A 305 1.42 -12.26 -24.99
C GLU A 305 1.48 -13.11 -23.70
N LYS A 306 0.77 -12.68 -22.64
CA LYS A 306 0.72 -13.35 -21.34
C LYS A 306 -0.53 -14.20 -21.09
N ARG A 307 -1.39 -14.41 -22.11
CA ARG A 307 -2.70 -15.07 -21.99
C ARG A 307 -2.81 -16.25 -22.95
N GLY A 308 -3.21 -17.40 -22.43
CA GLY A 308 -3.29 -18.58 -23.28
C GLY A 308 -3.47 -19.90 -22.55
N GLY A 309 -3.06 -20.96 -23.24
CA GLY A 309 -2.87 -22.29 -22.71
C GLY A 309 -1.92 -22.29 -21.53
N GLN A 310 -2.22 -23.16 -20.58
CA GLN A 310 -1.33 -23.47 -19.46
C GLN A 310 -0.46 -24.67 -19.83
N VAL A 311 0.42 -25.05 -18.90
CA VAL A 311 1.36 -26.16 -19.07
C VAL A 311 0.80 -27.44 -18.41
N CYS A 312 1.33 -28.60 -18.78
CA CYS A 312 1.03 -29.86 -18.12
C CYS A 312 1.87 -29.99 -16.83
N THR A 313 1.30 -29.56 -15.70
CA THR A 313 2.01 -29.47 -14.41
C THR A 313 2.41 -30.81 -13.79
N SER A 314 1.89 -31.94 -14.31
CA SER A 314 2.28 -33.29 -13.89
C SER A 314 3.35 -33.93 -14.79
N ASN A 315 3.85 -33.22 -15.82
CA ASN A 315 4.90 -33.73 -16.69
C ASN A 315 6.28 -33.45 -16.05
N PRO A 316 7.09 -34.48 -15.75
CA PRO A 316 8.39 -34.28 -15.09
C PRO A 316 9.38 -33.46 -15.93
N GLU A 317 9.31 -33.52 -17.27
CA GLU A 317 10.18 -32.69 -18.12
C GLU A 317 9.83 -31.21 -18.03
N VAL A 318 8.54 -30.88 -17.87
CA VAL A 318 8.09 -29.49 -17.66
C VAL A 318 8.60 -28.97 -16.31
N VAL A 319 8.53 -29.78 -15.25
CA VAL A 319 9.11 -29.42 -13.95
C VAL A 319 10.60 -29.10 -14.08
N GLU A 320 11.33 -29.95 -14.81
CA GLU A 320 12.77 -29.82 -14.96
C GLU A 320 13.17 -28.60 -15.80
N HIS A 321 12.42 -28.34 -16.88
CA HIS A 321 12.59 -27.14 -17.71
C HIS A 321 12.39 -25.85 -16.92
N PHE A 322 11.37 -25.80 -16.06
CA PHE A 322 11.10 -24.63 -15.21
C PHE A 322 12.17 -24.42 -14.14
N ALA A 323 12.65 -25.51 -13.51
CA ALA A 323 13.73 -25.43 -12.54
C ALA A 323 15.02 -24.92 -13.18
N GLN A 324 15.37 -25.46 -14.35
CA GLN A 324 16.56 -25.06 -15.08
C GLN A 324 16.50 -23.57 -15.50
N ALA A 325 15.34 -23.10 -15.99
CA ALA A 325 15.17 -21.69 -16.33
C ALA A 325 15.39 -20.74 -15.13
N ALA A 326 14.92 -21.13 -13.94
CA ALA A 326 15.16 -20.36 -12.72
C ALA A 326 16.62 -20.39 -12.28
N ILE A 327 17.27 -21.57 -12.32
CA ILE A 327 18.70 -21.73 -12.00
C ILE A 327 19.57 -20.90 -12.96
N GLU A 328 19.32 -20.96 -14.26
CA GLU A 328 20.03 -20.17 -15.26
C GLU A 328 19.85 -18.67 -15.05
N TYR A 329 18.62 -18.23 -14.72
CA TYR A 329 18.36 -16.85 -14.37
C TYR A 329 19.22 -16.39 -13.19
N PHE A 330 19.25 -17.15 -12.10
CA PHE A 330 20.05 -16.78 -10.91
C PHE A 330 21.56 -16.85 -11.16
N ASN A 331 22.04 -17.81 -11.95
CA ASN A 331 23.45 -17.86 -12.37
C ASN A 331 23.86 -16.62 -13.16
N ASN A 332 22.99 -16.13 -14.04
CA ASN A 332 23.25 -14.94 -14.86
C ASN A 332 23.00 -13.63 -14.11
N THR A 333 22.25 -13.67 -13.02
CA THR A 333 21.87 -12.49 -12.21
C THR A 333 22.00 -12.76 -10.71
N PRO A 334 23.22 -12.99 -10.20
CA PRO A 334 23.42 -13.48 -8.82
C PRO A 334 22.88 -12.55 -7.73
N HIS A 335 22.74 -11.25 -8.02
CA HIS A 335 22.14 -10.27 -7.12
C HIS A 335 20.61 -10.32 -7.06
N SER A 336 19.94 -10.89 -8.07
CA SER A 336 18.49 -11.04 -8.05
C SER A 336 18.08 -12.00 -6.94
N GLN A 337 17.03 -11.64 -6.20
CA GLN A 337 16.56 -12.41 -5.06
C GLN A 337 15.37 -13.31 -5.39
N MET A 338 14.66 -13.02 -6.49
CA MET A 338 13.43 -13.71 -6.85
C MET A 338 13.34 -13.95 -8.36
N PHE A 339 12.71 -15.05 -8.75
CA PHE A 339 12.30 -15.36 -10.12
C PHE A 339 10.83 -15.81 -10.12
N SER A 340 10.01 -15.29 -11.02
CA SER A 340 8.60 -15.68 -11.06
C SER A 340 8.41 -17.00 -11.81
N ILE A 341 7.63 -17.91 -11.24
CA ILE A 341 7.08 -19.09 -11.91
C ILE A 341 5.55 -19.04 -11.89
N ALA A 342 4.97 -17.85 -11.89
CA ALA A 342 3.52 -17.68 -11.91
C ALA A 342 2.92 -18.05 -13.28
N ALA A 343 1.76 -18.71 -13.23
CA ALA A 343 1.04 -19.21 -14.40
C ALA A 343 0.63 -18.11 -15.38
N ASN A 344 0.29 -18.47 -16.62
CA ASN A 344 -0.26 -17.49 -17.57
C ASN A 344 -1.60 -16.95 -17.08
N ASP A 345 -1.98 -15.75 -17.54
CA ASP A 345 -3.27 -15.13 -17.22
C ASP A 345 -4.40 -15.84 -17.99
N GLY A 346 -5.15 -16.71 -17.31
CA GLY A 346 -6.29 -17.45 -17.89
C GLY A 346 -6.55 -18.83 -17.28
N ARG A 347 -7.69 -19.45 -17.63
CA ARG A 347 -8.20 -20.72 -17.04
C ARG A 347 -7.93 -21.99 -17.83
N LYS A 348 -7.11 -21.96 -18.88
CA LYS A 348 -6.87 -23.11 -19.76
C LYS A 348 -5.90 -24.15 -19.14
N PHE A 349 -6.19 -24.58 -17.91
CA PHE A 349 -5.41 -25.56 -17.15
C PHE A 349 -5.55 -26.98 -17.71
N CYS A 350 -4.50 -27.79 -17.52
CA CYS A 350 -4.47 -29.18 -17.99
C CYS A 350 -5.53 -30.04 -17.30
N THR A 351 -6.20 -30.88 -18.08
CA THR A 351 -7.25 -31.82 -17.66
C THR A 351 -6.87 -33.28 -17.90
N CYS A 352 -5.60 -33.58 -18.22
CA CYS A 352 -5.15 -34.96 -18.33
C CYS A 352 -5.27 -35.69 -16.98
N GLU A 353 -5.39 -37.02 -17.05
CA GLU A 353 -5.61 -37.89 -15.88
C GLU A 353 -4.58 -37.64 -14.76
N LYS A 354 -3.29 -37.53 -15.11
CA LYS A 354 -2.20 -37.29 -14.14
C LYS A 354 -2.33 -35.95 -13.42
N CYS A 355 -2.74 -34.88 -14.10
CA CYS A 355 -2.98 -33.58 -13.45
C CYS A 355 -4.20 -33.65 -12.54
N GLN A 356 -5.28 -34.30 -12.98
CA GLN A 356 -6.51 -34.39 -12.20
C GLN A 356 -6.38 -35.27 -10.96
N ALA A 357 -5.51 -36.28 -11.00
CA ALA A 357 -5.18 -37.13 -9.85
C ALA A 357 -4.48 -36.37 -8.71
N LEU A 358 -3.92 -35.18 -8.99
CA LEU A 358 -3.27 -34.30 -8.00
C LEU A 358 -4.22 -33.24 -7.41
N ASP A 359 -5.45 -33.12 -7.91
CA ASP A 359 -6.43 -32.18 -7.36
C ASP A 359 -6.92 -32.66 -5.98
N SER A 360 -7.38 -31.74 -5.13
CA SER A 360 -7.90 -32.10 -3.79
C SER A 360 -9.27 -32.81 -3.79
N GLY A 361 -9.90 -32.95 -4.96
CA GLY A 361 -11.27 -33.42 -5.11
C GLY A 361 -12.34 -32.39 -4.76
N ARG A 362 -11.97 -31.23 -4.19
CA ARG A 362 -12.92 -30.15 -3.87
C ARG A 362 -13.49 -29.50 -5.14
N THR A 363 -14.78 -29.20 -5.08
CA THR A 363 -15.52 -28.50 -6.13
C THR A 363 -16.18 -27.28 -5.53
N ARG A 364 -16.03 -26.14 -6.20
CA ARG A 364 -16.61 -24.85 -5.85
C ARG A 364 -18.13 -24.84 -6.05
N PRO A 365 -18.88 -23.89 -5.46
CA PRO A 365 -20.32 -23.75 -5.69
C PRO A 365 -20.69 -23.53 -7.16
N ASP A 366 -19.78 -22.96 -7.97
CA ASP A 366 -19.95 -22.79 -9.42
C ASP A 366 -19.65 -24.07 -10.23
N GLY A 367 -19.44 -25.20 -9.57
CA GLY A 367 -19.16 -26.50 -10.19
C GLY A 367 -17.72 -26.68 -10.68
N ARG A 368 -16.83 -25.69 -10.48
CA ARG A 368 -15.43 -25.80 -10.91
C ARG A 368 -14.57 -26.51 -9.86
N ARG A 369 -13.62 -27.31 -10.34
CA ARG A 369 -12.61 -27.96 -9.48
C ARG A 369 -11.68 -26.94 -8.84
N VAL A 370 -11.33 -27.17 -7.59
CA VAL A 370 -10.22 -26.49 -6.92
C VAL A 370 -8.93 -27.23 -7.26
N ILE A 371 -7.97 -26.51 -7.83
CA ILE A 371 -6.78 -27.12 -8.42
C ILE A 371 -5.49 -26.77 -7.66
N THR A 372 -5.60 -26.21 -6.46
CA THR A 372 -4.47 -25.70 -5.68
C THR A 372 -3.42 -26.76 -5.42
N ASP A 373 -3.82 -27.96 -5.00
CA ASP A 373 -2.88 -29.02 -4.62
C ASP A 373 -1.94 -29.39 -5.79
N ARG A 374 -2.46 -29.50 -7.01
CA ARG A 374 -1.62 -29.77 -8.19
C ARG A 374 -0.69 -28.61 -8.55
N MET A 375 -1.13 -27.37 -8.36
CA MET A 375 -0.33 -26.19 -8.67
C MET A 375 0.82 -26.05 -7.67
N ILE A 376 0.54 -26.25 -6.38
CA ILE A 376 1.56 -26.23 -5.34
C ILE A 376 2.47 -27.45 -5.44
N THR A 377 1.98 -28.63 -5.82
CA THR A 377 2.82 -29.80 -6.11
C THR A 377 3.87 -29.47 -7.18
N PHE A 378 3.45 -28.86 -8.29
CA PHE A 378 4.36 -28.42 -9.35
C PHE A 378 5.38 -27.39 -8.84
N SER A 379 4.91 -26.33 -8.17
CA SER A 379 5.78 -25.29 -7.64
C SER A 379 6.78 -25.83 -6.62
N ASN A 380 6.38 -26.77 -5.76
CA ASN A 380 7.25 -27.44 -4.80
C ASN A 380 8.35 -28.23 -5.51
N GLN A 381 8.01 -29.02 -6.52
CA GLN A 381 9.00 -29.81 -7.25
C GLN A 381 10.04 -28.92 -7.95
N VAL A 382 9.62 -27.77 -8.50
CA VAL A 382 10.54 -26.76 -9.06
C VAL A 382 11.41 -26.17 -7.94
N ALA A 383 10.80 -25.77 -6.82
CA ALA A 383 11.51 -25.19 -5.68
C ALA A 383 12.56 -26.13 -5.08
N GLU A 384 12.28 -27.43 -4.97
CA GLU A 384 13.21 -28.44 -4.46
C GLU A 384 14.48 -28.55 -5.31
N ARG A 385 14.38 -28.33 -6.62
CA ARG A 385 15.53 -28.33 -7.54
C ARG A 385 16.32 -27.04 -7.44
N VAL A 386 15.62 -25.91 -7.46
CA VAL A 386 16.24 -24.59 -7.35
C VAL A 386 16.94 -24.43 -6.00
N ALA A 387 16.35 -24.90 -4.90
CA ALA A 387 16.94 -24.82 -3.56
C ALA A 387 18.26 -25.58 -3.41
N LYS A 388 18.51 -26.62 -4.22
CA LYS A 388 19.81 -27.31 -4.24
C LYS A 388 20.93 -26.44 -4.80
N ALA A 389 20.62 -25.59 -5.79
CA ALA A 389 21.59 -24.71 -6.43
C ALA A 389 21.65 -23.31 -5.78
N HIS A 390 20.50 -22.80 -5.34
CA HIS A 390 20.31 -21.42 -4.88
C HIS A 390 19.37 -21.36 -3.65
N PRO A 391 19.83 -21.82 -2.46
CA PRO A 391 18.99 -21.91 -1.26
C PRO A 391 18.55 -20.55 -0.69
N ASP A 392 19.23 -19.45 -1.05
CA ASP A 392 18.93 -18.10 -0.58
C ASP A 392 17.81 -17.39 -1.38
N LYS A 393 17.43 -17.93 -2.54
CA LYS A 393 16.50 -17.29 -3.48
C LYS A 393 15.03 -17.58 -3.17
N ARG A 394 14.14 -16.91 -3.89
CA ARG A 394 12.68 -17.08 -3.82
C ARG A 394 12.07 -17.32 -5.20
N LEU A 395 10.94 -18.01 -5.24
CA LEU A 395 10.16 -18.23 -6.46
C LEU A 395 8.76 -17.63 -6.33
N GLY A 396 8.44 -16.64 -7.15
CA GLY A 396 7.14 -15.98 -7.14
C GLY A 396 6.04 -16.86 -7.72
N VAL A 397 4.92 -16.98 -7.01
CA VAL A 397 3.73 -17.73 -7.45
C VAL A 397 2.50 -16.88 -7.17
N ILE A 398 1.72 -16.58 -8.20
CA ILE A 398 0.40 -15.98 -8.03
C ILE A 398 -0.60 -17.10 -7.75
N ILE A 399 -1.31 -17.08 -6.61
CA ILE A 399 -2.36 -18.05 -6.25
C ILE A 399 -3.74 -17.47 -6.60
N TYR A 400 -4.21 -17.76 -7.82
CA TYR A 400 -5.27 -17.01 -8.50
C TYR A 400 -6.30 -17.93 -9.17
N LEU A 401 -7.48 -17.40 -9.51
CA LEU A 401 -8.55 -18.14 -10.22
C LEU A 401 -8.94 -19.48 -9.56
N ASP A 402 -8.61 -20.61 -10.19
CA ASP A 402 -9.05 -21.94 -9.78
C ASP A 402 -8.15 -22.56 -8.69
N TYR A 403 -7.04 -21.89 -8.34
CA TYR A 403 -6.09 -22.28 -7.31
C TYR A 403 -5.83 -21.18 -6.27
N LYS A 404 -6.83 -20.31 -6.06
CA LYS A 404 -6.81 -19.25 -5.03
C LYS A 404 -7.19 -19.74 -3.63
N TYR A 405 -7.78 -20.93 -3.51
CA TYR A 405 -8.15 -21.53 -2.22
C TYR A 405 -6.94 -22.25 -1.63
N ALA A 406 -6.79 -22.27 -0.31
CA ALA A 406 -5.67 -22.94 0.34
C ALA A 406 -5.58 -24.44 -0.02
N PRO A 407 -4.36 -25.00 -0.11
CA PRO A 407 -4.19 -26.42 -0.40
C PRO A 407 -4.69 -27.29 0.76
N VAL A 408 -5.08 -28.54 0.44
CA VAL A 408 -5.59 -29.50 1.43
C VAL A 408 -4.53 -30.56 1.73
N ASN A 409 -3.95 -31.17 0.70
CA ASN A 409 -3.07 -32.33 0.85
C ASN A 409 -1.58 -31.98 0.76
N VAL A 410 -1.24 -30.74 0.41
CA VAL A 410 0.16 -30.34 0.16
C VAL A 410 0.53 -29.08 0.94
N LYS A 411 1.75 -29.07 1.46
CA LYS A 411 2.32 -27.91 2.13
C LYS A 411 3.23 -27.14 1.16
N PRO A 412 3.04 -25.83 0.97
CA PRO A 412 3.94 -25.03 0.13
C PRO A 412 5.40 -25.05 0.62
N HIS A 413 6.34 -25.14 -0.31
CA HIS A 413 7.77 -25.10 -0.01
C HIS A 413 8.18 -23.68 0.47
N PRO A 414 9.05 -23.52 1.48
CA PRO A 414 9.41 -22.20 2.05
C PRO A 414 10.07 -21.21 1.08
N MET A 415 10.61 -21.69 -0.04
CA MET A 415 11.15 -20.84 -1.12
C MET A 415 10.04 -20.10 -1.90
N LEU A 416 8.80 -20.57 -1.85
CA LEU A 416 7.71 -19.98 -2.62
C LEU A 416 7.28 -18.65 -1.99
N PHE A 417 7.25 -17.61 -2.82
CA PHE A 417 6.68 -16.30 -2.49
C PHE A 417 5.25 -16.25 -3.06
N LEU A 418 4.28 -16.56 -2.21
CA LEU A 418 2.88 -16.74 -2.60
C LEU A 418 2.13 -15.40 -2.58
N VAL A 419 1.51 -15.03 -3.70
CA VAL A 419 0.77 -13.77 -3.85
C VAL A 419 -0.68 -14.06 -4.23
N HIS A 420 -1.64 -13.67 -3.39
CA HIS A 420 -3.08 -13.87 -3.56
C HIS A 420 -3.76 -12.64 -4.17
N PRO A 421 -4.20 -12.70 -5.44
CA PRO A 421 -4.92 -11.60 -6.06
C PRO A 421 -6.38 -11.53 -5.66
N THR A 422 -6.80 -10.37 -5.21
CA THR A 422 -8.16 -10.03 -4.81
C THR A 422 -8.57 -8.66 -5.35
N ASN A 423 -9.85 -8.31 -5.23
CA ASN A 423 -10.41 -7.09 -5.82
C ASN A 423 -11.39 -6.40 -4.85
N SER A 424 -10.86 -5.77 -3.80
CA SER A 424 -11.67 -5.02 -2.82
C SER A 424 -12.59 -3.99 -3.45
N GLY A 425 -12.07 -3.22 -4.41
CA GLY A 425 -12.79 -2.16 -5.11
C GLY A 425 -13.92 -2.67 -6.00
N PHE A 426 -13.91 -3.94 -6.43
CA PHE A 426 -15.03 -4.49 -7.20
C PHE A 426 -16.25 -4.77 -6.34
N SER A 427 -16.09 -5.16 -5.07
CA SER A 427 -17.23 -5.47 -4.20
C SER A 427 -17.56 -4.35 -3.22
N GLN A 428 -16.76 -3.28 -3.21
CA GLN A 428 -16.80 -2.24 -2.17
C GLN A 428 -16.74 -2.85 -0.75
N GLY A 429 -16.07 -4.01 -0.62
CA GLY A 429 -15.86 -4.72 0.63
C GLY A 429 -16.97 -5.61 1.15
N VAL A 430 -18.12 -5.66 0.47
CA VAL A 430 -19.34 -6.29 1.01
C VAL A 430 -19.23 -7.81 1.23
N TYR A 431 -18.35 -8.51 0.52
CA TYR A 431 -18.23 -9.98 0.54
C TYR A 431 -16.89 -10.49 1.09
N TYR A 432 -16.21 -9.68 1.89
CA TYR A 432 -14.89 -10.03 2.42
C TYR A 432 -14.94 -11.19 3.42
N GLU A 433 -15.84 -11.10 4.42
CA GLU A 433 -16.15 -12.20 5.35
C GLU A 433 -17.31 -13.04 4.83
N GLY A 434 -17.33 -14.33 5.19
CA GLY A 434 -18.39 -15.25 4.78
C GLY A 434 -18.04 -16.70 5.08
N ASP A 435 -18.51 -17.60 4.23
CA ASP A 435 -18.26 -19.04 4.35
C ASP A 435 -16.82 -19.43 3.95
N GLU A 436 -16.58 -20.73 3.78
CA GLU A 436 -15.27 -21.27 3.38
C GLU A 436 -14.76 -20.76 2.01
N TRP A 437 -15.63 -20.13 1.21
CA TRP A 437 -15.31 -19.57 -0.11
C TRP A 437 -15.03 -18.06 -0.08
N SER A 438 -15.23 -17.41 1.08
CA SER A 438 -14.95 -16.00 1.31
C SER A 438 -13.46 -15.67 1.24
N GLU A 439 -13.16 -14.39 1.04
CA GLU A 439 -11.77 -13.91 0.99
C GLU A 439 -11.05 -14.13 2.31
N ALA A 440 -11.69 -13.78 3.41
CA ALA A 440 -11.15 -13.97 4.75
C ALA A 440 -10.86 -15.45 5.06
N ALA A 441 -11.73 -16.37 4.62
CA ALA A 441 -11.48 -17.82 4.77
C ALA A 441 -10.27 -18.29 3.94
N MET A 442 -10.11 -17.76 2.71
CA MET A 442 -8.93 -18.03 1.89
C MET A 442 -7.65 -17.55 2.57
N GLU A 443 -7.65 -16.34 3.13
CA GLU A 443 -6.50 -15.78 3.84
C GLU A 443 -6.09 -16.61 5.06
N ARG A 444 -7.05 -16.95 5.93
CA ARG A 444 -6.81 -17.84 7.08
C ARG A 444 -6.25 -19.20 6.65
N GLY A 445 -6.80 -19.77 5.57
CA GLY A 445 -6.33 -21.03 5.01
C GLY A 445 -4.90 -20.95 4.49
N TRP A 446 -4.54 -19.89 3.77
CA TRP A 446 -3.18 -19.70 3.25
C TRP A 446 -2.16 -19.45 4.35
N HIS A 447 -2.52 -18.67 5.37
CA HIS A 447 -1.68 -18.52 6.54
C HIS A 447 -1.44 -19.85 7.26
N ALA A 448 -2.49 -20.66 7.47
CA ALA A 448 -2.36 -21.98 8.06
C ALA A 448 -1.46 -22.92 7.22
N ALA A 449 -1.55 -22.86 5.88
CA ALA A 449 -0.79 -23.72 4.98
C ALA A 449 0.69 -23.29 4.84
N ALA A 450 0.96 -21.99 4.68
CA ALA A 450 2.26 -21.47 4.29
C ALA A 450 2.98 -20.66 5.38
N GLY A 451 2.28 -20.22 6.42
CA GLY A 451 2.78 -19.29 7.45
C GLY A 451 2.87 -17.85 6.97
N GLN A 452 3.37 -17.60 5.76
CA GLN A 452 3.49 -16.27 5.17
C GLN A 452 2.95 -16.27 3.74
N PHE A 453 2.16 -15.26 3.39
CA PHE A 453 1.72 -14.98 2.03
C PHE A 453 1.38 -13.50 1.88
N PHE A 454 1.27 -13.05 0.64
CA PHE A 454 1.12 -11.65 0.28
C PHE A 454 -0.13 -11.42 -0.53
N LYS A 455 -0.59 -10.18 -0.59
CA LYS A 455 -1.72 -9.76 -1.41
C LYS A 455 -1.25 -9.18 -2.73
N TYR A 456 -2.09 -9.37 -3.73
CA TYR A 456 -2.24 -8.42 -4.82
C TYR A 456 -3.67 -7.93 -4.67
N ASP A 457 -3.91 -6.65 -4.39
CA ASP A 457 -5.30 -6.19 -4.17
C ASP A 457 -5.62 -4.97 -5.01
N ILE A 458 -6.86 -4.90 -5.48
CA ILE A 458 -7.36 -3.77 -6.26
C ILE A 458 -8.36 -2.99 -5.44
N TRP A 459 -7.93 -1.85 -4.91
CA TRP A 459 -8.78 -0.93 -4.14
C TRP A 459 -9.55 0.03 -5.04
N HIS A 460 -9.00 0.36 -6.21
CA HIS A 460 -9.69 1.12 -7.25
C HIS A 460 -9.27 0.61 -8.62
N TYR A 461 -10.25 0.19 -9.43
CA TYR A 461 -10.01 -0.25 -10.80
C TYR A 461 -10.61 0.76 -11.76
N ASP A 462 -9.83 1.78 -12.13
CA ASP A 462 -10.33 3.04 -12.69
C ASP A 462 -11.45 2.92 -13.75
N GLN A 463 -11.43 1.90 -14.62
CA GLN A 463 -12.43 1.73 -15.68
C GLN A 463 -13.83 1.35 -15.20
N THR A 464 -13.96 0.54 -14.15
CA THR A 464 -15.27 0.06 -13.65
C THR A 464 -16.11 1.15 -12.99
N PRO A 465 -15.57 2.00 -12.09
CA PRO A 465 -16.25 3.18 -11.60
C PRO A 465 -16.24 4.31 -12.65
N LEU A 466 -15.87 4.06 -13.91
CA LEU A 466 -15.84 5.07 -14.98
C LEU A 466 -14.95 6.29 -14.65
N TYR A 467 -13.82 6.05 -13.98
CA TYR A 467 -12.91 7.03 -13.42
C TYR A 467 -13.58 8.01 -12.43
N MET A 468 -14.78 7.70 -11.94
CA MET A 468 -15.46 8.53 -10.94
C MET A 468 -14.85 8.36 -9.55
N ILE A 469 -15.15 9.31 -8.67
CA ILE A 469 -14.85 9.19 -7.24
C ILE A 469 -15.56 7.93 -6.70
N ALA A 470 -14.82 7.04 -6.04
CA ALA A 470 -15.33 5.79 -5.49
C ALA A 470 -14.51 5.39 -4.24
N PRO A 471 -14.73 6.06 -3.10
CA PRO A 471 -14.01 5.80 -1.85
C PRO A 471 -14.36 4.43 -1.27
N VAL A 472 -13.39 3.82 -0.58
CA VAL A 472 -13.50 2.54 0.15
C VAL A 472 -12.77 2.64 1.50
N THR A 473 -12.75 3.82 2.12
CA THR A 473 -11.92 4.12 3.29
C THR A 473 -12.29 3.27 4.49
N ARG A 474 -13.59 3.12 4.80
CA ARG A 474 -14.05 2.30 5.93
C ARG A 474 -13.70 0.84 5.73
N HIS A 475 -14.02 0.31 4.55
CA HIS A 475 -13.69 -1.07 4.23
C HIS A 475 -12.18 -1.32 4.27
N LEU A 476 -11.37 -0.38 3.79
CA LEU A 476 -9.92 -0.47 3.82
C LEU A 476 -9.41 -0.60 5.26
N ILE A 477 -9.90 0.22 6.19
CA ILE A 477 -9.51 0.14 7.60
C ILE A 477 -9.92 -1.21 8.20
N GLU A 478 -11.17 -1.62 8.03
CA GLU A 478 -11.70 -2.88 8.55
C GLU A 478 -10.93 -4.10 8.02
N LYS A 479 -10.66 -4.11 6.71
CA LYS A 479 -9.96 -5.19 6.05
C LYS A 479 -8.50 -5.28 6.46
N CYS A 480 -7.76 -4.16 6.54
CA CYS A 480 -6.36 -4.20 6.97
C CYS A 480 -6.22 -4.77 8.39
N ARG A 481 -7.13 -4.40 9.30
CA ARG A 481 -7.18 -4.97 10.66
C ARG A 481 -7.47 -6.47 10.66
N ALA A 482 -8.43 -6.92 9.84
CA ALA A 482 -8.70 -8.34 9.71
C ALA A 482 -7.50 -9.11 9.11
N GLN A 483 -6.84 -8.53 8.11
CA GLN A 483 -5.68 -9.11 7.44
C GLN A 483 -4.47 -9.31 8.38
N GLN A 484 -4.26 -8.40 9.33
CA GLN A 484 -3.31 -8.60 10.43
C GLN A 484 -3.61 -9.90 11.19
N ALA A 485 -4.86 -10.12 11.58
CA ALA A 485 -5.27 -11.33 12.31
C ALA A 485 -5.20 -12.59 11.43
N HIS A 486 -5.28 -12.45 10.11
CA HIS A 486 -5.17 -13.54 9.14
C HIS A 486 -3.72 -13.83 8.70
N GLY A 487 -2.73 -13.09 9.21
CA GLY A 487 -1.32 -13.32 8.88
C GLY A 487 -0.93 -12.96 7.44
N VAL A 488 -1.60 -11.97 6.86
CA VAL A 488 -1.21 -11.33 5.59
C VAL A 488 0.00 -10.43 5.85
N ASP A 489 1.04 -10.55 5.03
CA ASP A 489 2.30 -9.83 5.23
C ASP A 489 2.51 -8.68 4.22
N GLY A 490 1.42 -7.99 3.91
CA GLY A 490 1.35 -6.90 2.94
C GLY A 490 1.10 -7.35 1.49
N GLY A 491 1.39 -6.49 0.52
CA GLY A 491 1.13 -6.77 -0.88
C GLY A 491 1.47 -5.70 -1.92
N TYR A 492 1.01 -5.99 -3.13
CA TYR A 492 1.01 -5.12 -4.31
C TYR A 492 -0.40 -4.57 -4.55
N HIS A 493 -0.58 -3.27 -4.35
CA HIS A 493 -1.90 -2.66 -4.28
C HIS A 493 -2.17 -1.72 -5.46
N TYR A 494 -3.22 -2.02 -6.23
CA TYR A 494 -3.77 -1.10 -7.22
C TYR A 494 -4.58 -0.04 -6.50
N ILE A 495 -4.08 1.17 -6.58
CA ILE A 495 -4.72 2.38 -6.05
C ILE A 495 -5.18 3.26 -7.20
N ALA A 496 -5.94 4.31 -6.88
CA ALA A 496 -6.47 5.21 -7.90
C ALA A 496 -5.40 6.12 -8.53
N ARG A 497 -5.66 6.48 -9.80
CA ARG A 497 -4.84 7.39 -10.64
C ARG A 497 -4.92 8.85 -10.25
N SER A 498 -5.83 9.21 -9.36
CA SER A 498 -5.89 10.53 -8.71
C SER A 498 -6.20 10.36 -7.23
N TYR A 499 -5.76 11.30 -6.40
CA TYR A 499 -5.96 11.26 -4.95
C TYR A 499 -7.43 11.46 -4.56
N GLU A 500 -8.15 12.25 -5.37
CA GLU A 500 -9.56 12.59 -5.20
C GLU A 500 -10.49 11.39 -5.34
N LEU A 501 -10.05 10.31 -6.01
CA LEU A 501 -10.95 9.17 -6.28
C LEU A 501 -11.16 8.27 -5.07
N LEU A 502 -10.24 8.26 -4.11
CA LEU A 502 -10.25 7.37 -2.94
C LEU A 502 -10.31 8.12 -1.60
N GLY A 503 -10.42 9.46 -1.61
CA GLY A 503 -10.35 10.24 -0.37
C GLY A 503 -9.02 10.05 0.36
N ALA A 504 -9.08 9.66 1.62
CA ALA A 504 -7.88 9.39 2.44
C ALA A 504 -7.25 8.01 2.19
N GLY A 505 -7.85 7.15 1.36
CA GLY A 505 -7.46 5.75 1.20
C GLY A 505 -5.99 5.50 0.84
N HIS A 506 -5.38 6.35 -0.02
CA HIS A 506 -3.95 6.23 -0.35
C HIS A 506 -3.05 6.37 0.88
N TYR A 507 -3.33 7.38 1.71
CA TYR A 507 -2.54 7.68 2.89
C TYR A 507 -2.76 6.61 3.96
N LEU A 508 -4.02 6.30 4.27
CA LEU A 508 -4.36 5.35 5.33
C LEU A 508 -3.86 3.94 5.05
N LEU A 509 -3.96 3.46 3.80
CA LEU A 509 -3.41 2.15 3.44
C LEU A 509 -1.90 2.08 3.68
N ALA A 510 -1.15 3.13 3.32
CA ALA A 510 0.29 3.16 3.54
C ALA A 510 0.66 3.11 5.02
N ARG A 511 -0.10 3.82 5.88
CA ARG A 511 0.10 3.84 7.33
C ARG A 511 -0.25 2.49 7.97
N LEU A 512 -1.38 1.89 7.59
CA LEU A 512 -1.83 0.59 8.12
C LEU A 512 -0.93 -0.58 7.69
N LEU A 513 -0.25 -0.47 6.55
CA LEU A 513 0.76 -1.43 6.13
C LEU A 513 2.09 -1.27 6.90
N TRP A 514 2.36 -0.09 7.45
CA TRP A 514 3.54 0.15 8.28
C TRP A 514 3.31 -0.28 9.73
N ASP A 515 2.17 0.11 10.31
CA ASP A 515 1.84 -0.09 11.71
C ASP A 515 0.39 -0.58 11.82
N HIS A 516 0.21 -1.81 12.27
CA HIS A 516 -1.11 -2.41 12.42
C HIS A 516 -1.91 -1.82 13.60
N ASP A 517 -1.23 -1.22 14.58
CA ASP A 517 -1.86 -0.56 15.73
C ASP A 517 -2.17 0.93 15.44
N PHE A 518 -1.95 1.37 14.21
CA PHE A 518 -2.19 2.74 13.76
C PHE A 518 -3.66 3.16 13.91
N ASP A 519 -3.88 4.31 14.57
CA ASP A 519 -5.22 4.91 14.74
C ASP A 519 -5.67 5.57 13.43
N ALA A 520 -6.21 4.74 12.54
CA ALA A 520 -6.61 5.15 11.20
C ALA A 520 -7.76 6.17 11.20
N GLU A 521 -8.71 6.06 12.12
CA GLU A 521 -9.83 7.01 12.22
C GLU A 521 -9.35 8.40 12.67
N ALA A 522 -8.46 8.48 13.66
CA ALA A 522 -7.86 9.75 14.04
C ALA A 522 -7.00 10.33 12.92
N ALA A 523 -6.24 9.47 12.23
CA ALA A 523 -5.41 9.88 11.10
C ALA A 523 -6.23 10.35 9.89
N GLU A 524 -7.41 9.79 9.65
CA GLU A 524 -8.33 10.25 8.61
C GLU A 524 -8.78 11.69 8.91
N GLN A 525 -9.16 11.98 10.16
CA GLN A 525 -9.54 13.32 10.57
C GLN A 525 -8.38 14.31 10.38
N GLN A 526 -7.19 13.94 10.86
CA GLN A 526 -5.98 14.76 10.70
C GLN A 526 -5.63 15.00 9.23
N TYR A 527 -5.79 13.98 8.38
CA TYR A 527 -5.58 14.10 6.93
C TYR A 527 -6.47 15.17 6.32
N TYR A 528 -7.78 15.14 6.59
CA TYR A 528 -8.70 16.15 6.07
C TYR A 528 -8.44 17.53 6.68
N SER A 529 -8.15 17.62 7.98
CA SER A 529 -7.78 18.89 8.64
C SER A 529 -6.53 19.52 8.02
N ALA A 530 -5.48 18.74 7.79
CA ALA A 530 -4.21 19.23 7.24
C ALA A 530 -4.34 19.70 5.78
N LEU A 531 -5.21 19.05 5.00
CA LEU A 531 -5.40 19.38 3.58
C LEU A 531 -6.43 20.48 3.34
N TYR A 532 -7.52 20.52 4.10
CA TYR A 532 -8.69 21.33 3.79
C TYR A 532 -9.07 22.34 4.89
N GLY A 533 -8.36 22.38 6.01
CA GLY A 533 -8.56 23.38 7.06
C GLY A 533 -10.01 23.45 7.53
N ALA A 534 -10.62 24.64 7.46
CA ALA A 534 -12.01 24.87 7.86
C ALA A 534 -13.04 24.01 7.09
N ALA A 535 -12.69 23.52 5.89
CA ALA A 535 -13.58 22.67 5.08
C ALA A 535 -13.46 21.17 5.39
N ALA A 536 -12.59 20.75 6.32
CA ALA A 536 -12.26 19.35 6.56
C ALA A 536 -13.47 18.46 6.87
N GLU A 537 -14.33 18.88 7.80
CA GLU A 537 -15.52 18.10 8.19
C GLU A 537 -16.51 17.92 7.03
N ASP A 538 -16.74 18.98 6.26
CA ASP A 538 -17.66 18.95 5.12
C ASP A 538 -17.08 18.11 3.94
N VAL A 539 -15.75 18.12 3.75
CA VAL A 539 -15.08 17.24 2.77
C VAL A 539 -15.18 15.78 3.19
N LYS A 540 -14.95 15.47 4.48
CA LYS A 540 -15.12 14.10 4.99
C LYS A 540 -16.56 13.63 4.81
N ALA A 541 -17.54 14.46 5.18
CA ALA A 541 -18.96 14.16 5.03
C ALA A 541 -19.35 13.87 3.56
N TYR A 542 -18.72 14.56 2.59
CA TYR A 542 -18.91 14.27 1.18
C TYR A 542 -18.39 12.88 0.78
N TYR A 543 -17.20 12.47 1.23
CA TYR A 543 -16.70 11.11 0.96
C TYR A 543 -17.54 10.04 1.67
N ASP A 544 -17.96 10.29 2.91
CA ASP A 544 -18.84 9.39 3.67
C ASP A 544 -20.19 9.19 2.94
N LEU A 545 -20.78 10.25 2.37
CA LEU A 545 -22.00 10.16 1.56
C LEU A 545 -21.83 9.20 0.37
N LEU A 546 -20.73 9.33 -0.37
CA LEU A 546 -20.46 8.48 -1.54
C LEU A 546 -20.20 7.03 -1.13
N GLU A 547 -19.34 6.79 -0.15
CA GLU A 547 -19.01 5.44 0.30
C GLU A 547 -20.24 4.72 0.85
N ASN A 548 -21.06 5.39 1.66
CA ASN A 548 -22.28 4.80 2.21
C ASN A 548 -23.26 4.36 1.11
N SER A 549 -23.41 5.16 0.04
CA SER A 549 -24.28 4.79 -1.07
C SER A 549 -23.73 3.61 -1.88
N LEU A 550 -22.41 3.60 -2.11
CA LEU A 550 -21.73 2.50 -2.79
C LEU A 550 -21.90 1.19 -2.01
N VAL A 551 -21.52 1.16 -0.74
CA VAL A 551 -21.63 -0.04 0.10
C VAL A 551 -23.07 -0.57 0.12
N LYS A 552 -24.06 0.32 0.24
CA LYS A 552 -25.47 -0.06 0.20
C LYS A 552 -25.83 -0.74 -1.12
N VAL A 553 -25.55 -0.13 -2.26
CA VAL A 553 -25.92 -0.68 -3.58
C VAL A 553 -25.16 -1.96 -3.93
N PHE A 554 -23.89 -2.09 -3.53
CA PHE A 554 -23.14 -3.32 -3.73
C PHE A 554 -23.65 -4.49 -2.89
N LYS A 555 -24.30 -4.20 -1.76
CA LYS A 555 -24.92 -5.19 -0.87
C LYS A 555 -26.35 -5.55 -1.26
N GLU A 556 -27.16 -4.55 -1.58
CA GLU A 556 -28.60 -4.72 -1.80
C GLU A 556 -28.95 -4.85 -3.28
N GLY A 557 -28.02 -4.53 -4.17
CA GLY A 557 -28.24 -4.43 -5.61
C GLY A 557 -28.72 -3.03 -6.03
N PRO A 558 -29.03 -2.84 -7.32
CA PRO A 558 -29.32 -1.52 -7.90
C PRO A 558 -30.65 -0.89 -7.45
N GLY A 559 -31.49 -1.60 -6.68
CA GLY A 559 -32.79 -1.11 -6.23
C GLY A 559 -33.67 -0.59 -7.38
N GLU A 560 -34.40 0.49 -7.14
CA GLU A 560 -35.26 1.13 -8.16
C GLU A 560 -34.46 1.73 -9.33
N ALA A 561 -33.17 2.03 -9.16
CA ALA A 561 -32.34 2.58 -10.23
C ALA A 561 -32.15 1.59 -11.39
N VAL A 562 -32.45 0.29 -11.21
CA VAL A 562 -32.50 -0.70 -12.30
C VAL A 562 -33.55 -0.37 -13.36
N SER A 563 -34.54 0.46 -13.04
CA SER A 563 -35.52 0.96 -14.02
C SER A 563 -34.90 1.95 -15.03
N GLU A 564 -33.73 2.54 -14.72
CA GLU A 564 -33.02 3.39 -15.65
C GLU A 564 -32.36 2.53 -16.75
N PRO A 565 -32.62 2.81 -18.04
CA PRO A 565 -32.17 1.95 -19.13
C PRO A 565 -30.66 1.68 -19.16
N MET A 566 -29.85 2.68 -18.81
CA MET A 566 -28.40 2.53 -18.78
C MET A 566 -27.92 1.61 -17.65
N VAL A 567 -28.54 1.70 -16.48
CA VAL A 567 -28.24 0.82 -15.33
C VAL A 567 -28.61 -0.62 -15.68
N ALA A 568 -29.83 -0.84 -16.19
CA ALA A 568 -30.29 -2.14 -16.65
C ALA A 568 -29.34 -2.75 -17.70
N SER A 569 -28.94 -1.96 -18.69
CA SER A 569 -28.01 -2.38 -19.75
C SER A 569 -26.65 -2.82 -19.20
N PHE A 570 -26.10 -2.10 -18.22
CA PHE A 570 -24.85 -2.51 -17.59
C PHE A 570 -25.01 -3.75 -16.73
N CYS A 571 -26.06 -3.84 -15.91
CA CYS A 571 -26.34 -5.02 -15.10
C CYS A 571 -26.55 -6.28 -15.94
N GLN A 572 -27.13 -6.16 -17.13
CA GLN A 572 -27.28 -7.27 -18.06
C GLN A 572 -25.95 -7.68 -18.72
N ARG A 573 -25.10 -6.71 -19.08
CA ARG A 573 -23.83 -6.96 -19.80
C ARG A 573 -22.69 -7.38 -18.90
N TYR A 574 -22.67 -6.91 -17.65
CA TYR A 574 -21.60 -7.12 -16.68
C TYR A 574 -22.20 -7.75 -15.42
N PRO A 575 -22.48 -9.06 -15.43
CA PRO A 575 -23.00 -9.73 -14.24
C PRO A 575 -21.99 -9.65 -13.10
N GLY A 576 -22.39 -9.44 -11.85
CA GLY A 576 -21.49 -9.44 -10.69
C GLY A 576 -20.90 -8.08 -10.30
N ALA A 577 -19.85 -8.13 -9.47
CA ALA A 577 -19.31 -6.97 -8.75
C ALA A 577 -18.52 -5.99 -9.67
N ASN A 578 -17.97 -6.48 -10.78
CA ASN A 578 -17.26 -5.65 -11.75
C ASN A 578 -18.22 -4.96 -12.75
N ASN A 579 -19.18 -4.20 -12.25
CA ASN A 579 -20.31 -3.66 -13.03
C ASN A 579 -20.43 -2.13 -12.89
N PRO A 580 -20.18 -1.35 -13.96
CA PRO A 580 -20.37 0.11 -13.94
C PRO A 580 -21.79 0.56 -13.57
N GLY A 581 -22.79 -0.27 -13.84
CA GLY A 581 -24.19 0.00 -13.50
C GLY A 581 -24.43 0.12 -11.99
N LEU A 582 -23.66 -0.57 -11.15
CA LEU A 582 -23.78 -0.45 -9.69
C LEU A 582 -23.31 0.93 -9.20
N TYR A 583 -22.29 1.52 -9.84
CA TYR A 583 -21.86 2.88 -9.53
C TYR A 583 -22.89 3.92 -9.96
N LEU A 584 -23.48 3.75 -11.15
CA LEU A 584 -24.58 4.60 -11.60
C LEU A 584 -25.79 4.49 -10.67
N ALA A 585 -26.16 3.27 -10.25
CA ALA A 585 -27.25 3.04 -9.32
C ALA A 585 -26.98 3.62 -7.92
N ALA A 586 -25.73 3.61 -7.47
CA ALA A 586 -25.32 4.22 -6.20
C ALA A 586 -25.42 5.75 -6.22
N TYR A 587 -25.10 6.39 -7.34
CA TYR A 587 -24.98 7.86 -7.39
C TYR A 587 -26.21 8.56 -7.97
N TRP A 588 -26.93 7.94 -8.90
CA TRP A 588 -28.11 8.53 -9.53
C TRP A 588 -29.14 9.05 -8.52
N PRO A 589 -29.55 8.27 -7.49
CA PRO A 589 -30.56 8.71 -6.54
C PRO A 589 -30.09 9.82 -5.60
N ILE A 590 -28.76 10.04 -5.49
CA ILE A 590 -28.16 10.98 -4.54
C ILE A 590 -27.53 12.21 -5.20
N LEU A 591 -27.70 12.40 -6.52
CA LEU A 591 -27.14 13.57 -7.22
C LEU A 591 -27.51 14.91 -6.57
N PRO A 592 -28.76 15.16 -6.10
CA PRO A 592 -29.09 16.39 -5.40
C PRO A 592 -28.27 16.61 -4.12
N GLN A 593 -28.09 15.56 -3.32
CA GLN A 593 -27.30 15.61 -2.08
C GLN A 593 -25.82 15.84 -2.38
N MET A 594 -25.30 15.22 -3.46
CA MET A 594 -23.93 15.45 -3.92
C MET A 594 -23.71 16.91 -4.32
N ASP A 595 -24.61 17.47 -5.13
CA ASP A 595 -24.53 18.87 -5.59
C ASP A 595 -24.67 19.85 -4.41
N GLU A 596 -25.61 19.61 -3.49
CA GLU A 596 -25.76 20.41 -2.28
C GLU A 596 -24.50 20.38 -1.40
N ALA A 597 -23.89 19.19 -1.20
CA ALA A 597 -22.66 19.07 -0.42
C ALA A 597 -21.52 19.93 -0.98
N VAL A 598 -21.32 19.90 -2.30
CA VAL A 598 -20.24 20.66 -2.97
C VAL A 598 -20.56 22.16 -3.08
N ASN A 599 -21.83 22.53 -3.26
CA ASN A 599 -22.27 23.92 -3.22
C ASN A 599 -22.04 24.53 -1.82
N ARG A 600 -22.33 23.78 -0.75
CA ARG A 600 -22.01 24.20 0.63
C ARG A 600 -20.52 24.39 0.84
N LEU A 601 -19.69 23.46 0.38
CA LEU A 601 -18.22 23.58 0.44
C LEU A 601 -17.73 24.86 -0.24
N SER A 602 -18.25 25.16 -1.43
CA SER A 602 -17.85 26.32 -2.22
C SER A 602 -18.31 27.66 -1.63
N ALA A 603 -19.49 27.69 -1.00
CA ALA A 603 -20.07 28.92 -0.46
C ALA A 603 -19.59 29.24 0.97
N LYS A 604 -19.52 28.24 1.85
CA LYS A 604 -19.26 28.41 3.29
C LYS A 604 -17.81 28.74 3.60
N HIS A 605 -16.87 28.10 2.91
CA HIS A 605 -15.47 28.07 3.36
C HIS A 605 -14.52 28.92 2.54
N ARG A 606 -14.88 29.31 1.30
CA ARG A 606 -13.93 29.87 0.33
C ARG A 606 -13.12 31.06 0.86
N GLN A 607 -13.70 31.91 1.72
CA GLN A 607 -13.01 33.06 2.30
C GLN A 607 -12.08 32.72 3.50
N GLN A 608 -12.24 31.55 4.10
CA GLN A 608 -11.50 31.10 5.28
C GLN A 608 -10.29 30.21 4.93
N LEU A 609 -10.21 29.76 3.68
CA LEU A 609 -9.16 28.87 3.20
C LEU A 609 -7.96 29.65 2.66
N SER A 610 -6.76 29.17 2.95
CA SER A 610 -5.53 29.57 2.29
C SER A 610 -5.56 29.24 0.79
N ALA A 611 -4.67 29.85 0.01
CA ALA A 611 -4.58 29.59 -1.43
C ALA A 611 -4.38 28.10 -1.77
N LYS A 612 -3.54 27.38 -1.01
CA LYS A 612 -3.31 25.95 -1.21
C LYS A 612 -4.53 25.10 -0.84
N GLU A 613 -5.25 25.44 0.22
CA GLU A 613 -6.49 24.75 0.59
C GLU A 613 -7.59 24.98 -0.45
N GLN A 614 -7.70 26.20 -0.98
CA GLN A 614 -8.62 26.51 -2.08
C GLN A 614 -8.30 25.70 -3.34
N GLU A 615 -7.01 25.56 -3.68
CA GLU A 615 -6.58 24.79 -4.85
C GLU A 615 -6.90 23.29 -4.69
N ARG A 616 -6.66 22.71 -3.50
CA ARG A 616 -7.06 21.31 -3.21
C ARG A 616 -8.57 21.13 -3.26
N LEU A 617 -9.33 22.09 -2.74
CA LEU A 617 -10.79 22.07 -2.79
C LEU A 617 -11.28 22.16 -4.23
N GLN A 618 -10.66 23.00 -5.06
CA GLN A 618 -11.00 23.11 -6.48
C GLN A 618 -10.75 21.80 -7.22
N ARG A 619 -9.64 21.09 -6.95
CA ARG A 619 -9.40 19.75 -7.52
C ARG A 619 -10.50 18.75 -7.15
N LEU A 620 -10.96 18.75 -5.89
CA LEU A 620 -12.11 17.95 -5.47
C LEU A 620 -13.38 18.32 -6.24
N ILE A 621 -13.66 19.62 -6.40
CA ILE A 621 -14.82 20.14 -7.14
C ILE A 621 -14.77 19.69 -8.61
N ASP A 622 -13.61 19.73 -9.26
CA ASP A 622 -13.48 19.29 -10.65
C ASP A 622 -13.80 17.79 -10.79
N HIS A 623 -13.26 16.95 -9.91
CA HIS A 623 -13.54 15.51 -9.89
C HIS A 623 -14.99 15.19 -9.50
N HIS A 624 -15.60 15.99 -8.61
CA HIS A 624 -17.02 15.93 -8.32
C HIS A 624 -17.85 16.25 -9.56
N ASN A 625 -17.58 17.37 -10.24
CA ASN A 625 -18.31 17.78 -11.44
C ASN A 625 -18.19 16.73 -12.55
N TYR A 626 -17.01 16.13 -12.73
CA TYR A 626 -16.85 15.00 -13.62
C TYR A 626 -17.75 13.83 -13.24
N THR A 627 -17.77 13.45 -11.96
CA THR A 627 -18.58 12.32 -11.44
C THR A 627 -20.08 12.60 -11.61
N LEU A 628 -20.57 13.71 -11.07
CA LEU A 628 -21.97 14.14 -11.10
C LEU A 628 -22.51 14.16 -12.54
N HIS A 629 -21.77 14.82 -13.44
CA HIS A 629 -22.22 14.97 -14.82
C HIS A 629 -22.00 13.73 -15.68
N THR A 630 -21.05 12.85 -15.35
CA THR A 630 -20.96 11.52 -15.97
C THR A 630 -22.19 10.69 -15.63
N VAL A 631 -22.58 10.61 -14.35
CA VAL A 631 -23.78 9.88 -13.94
C VAL A 631 -25.01 10.42 -14.66
N ASN A 632 -25.24 11.75 -14.58
CA ASN A 632 -26.42 12.35 -15.20
C ASN A 632 -26.44 12.15 -16.72
N ALA A 633 -25.33 12.39 -17.43
CA ALA A 633 -25.27 12.22 -18.88
C ALA A 633 -25.47 10.75 -19.31
N MET A 634 -24.97 9.78 -18.54
CA MET A 634 -25.16 8.35 -18.81
C MET A 634 -26.62 7.93 -18.67
N ILE A 635 -27.31 8.40 -17.62
CA ILE A 635 -28.74 8.12 -17.41
C ILE A 635 -29.58 8.69 -18.56
N MET A 636 -29.36 9.95 -18.91
CA MET A 636 -30.09 10.58 -20.02
C MET A 636 -29.78 9.95 -21.38
N ALA A 637 -28.52 9.54 -21.61
CA ALA A 637 -28.15 8.80 -22.80
C ALA A 637 -28.88 7.45 -22.89
N GLY A 638 -29.05 6.75 -21.77
CA GLY A 638 -29.85 5.52 -21.71
C GLY A 638 -31.30 5.75 -22.10
N ARG A 639 -31.96 6.75 -21.51
CA ARG A 639 -33.34 7.11 -21.85
C ARG A 639 -33.50 7.49 -23.33
N LYS A 640 -32.50 8.18 -23.90
CA LYS A 640 -32.48 8.53 -25.32
C LYS A 640 -32.34 7.29 -26.20
N LEU A 641 -31.51 6.33 -25.83
CA LEU A 641 -31.32 5.08 -26.58
C LEU A 641 -32.56 4.18 -26.58
N THR A 642 -33.45 4.33 -25.60
CA THR A 642 -34.70 3.56 -25.49
C THR A 642 -35.93 4.36 -25.89
N ASP A 643 -35.75 5.54 -26.51
CA ASP A 643 -36.84 6.44 -26.91
C ASP A 643 -37.80 6.83 -25.76
N THR A 644 -37.30 6.84 -24.52
CA THR A 644 -38.06 7.23 -23.30
C THR A 644 -37.66 8.61 -22.77
N ALA A 645 -36.76 9.32 -23.45
CA ALA A 645 -36.29 10.64 -23.04
C ALA A 645 -37.33 11.73 -23.30
N SER A 646 -37.62 12.54 -22.27
CA SER A 646 -38.37 13.78 -22.39
C SER A 646 -37.53 14.91 -23.02
N GLN A 647 -38.19 16.03 -23.37
CA GLN A 647 -37.46 17.23 -23.83
C GLN A 647 -36.52 17.78 -22.74
N GLN A 648 -36.93 17.70 -21.47
CA GLN A 648 -36.10 18.12 -20.35
C GLN A 648 -34.85 17.23 -20.22
N ASP A 649 -34.99 15.92 -20.39
CA ASP A 649 -33.86 14.99 -20.38
C ASP A 649 -32.83 15.34 -21.47
N GLN A 650 -33.28 15.72 -22.66
CA GLN A 650 -32.38 16.14 -23.76
C GLN A 650 -31.61 17.43 -23.41
N GLN A 651 -32.26 18.41 -22.80
CA GLN A 651 -31.59 19.64 -22.35
C GLN A 651 -30.60 19.35 -21.22
N SER A 652 -31.01 18.54 -20.24
CA SER A 652 -30.16 18.11 -19.12
C SER A 652 -28.94 17.29 -19.59
N PHE A 653 -29.11 16.47 -20.61
CA PHE A 653 -28.04 15.72 -21.26
C PHE A 653 -26.98 16.65 -21.85
N GLU A 654 -27.37 17.57 -22.73
CA GLU A 654 -26.41 18.48 -23.38
C GLU A 654 -25.71 19.39 -22.37
N ALA A 655 -26.45 19.88 -21.37
CA ALA A 655 -25.87 20.67 -20.27
C ALA A 655 -24.84 19.87 -19.46
N SER A 656 -25.15 18.62 -19.12
CA SER A 656 -24.26 17.77 -18.32
C SER A 656 -23.05 17.32 -19.11
N LYS A 657 -23.23 16.95 -20.39
CA LYS A 657 -22.13 16.64 -21.29
C LYS A 657 -21.14 17.81 -21.36
N SER A 658 -21.64 19.04 -21.57
CA SER A 658 -20.80 20.23 -21.59
C SER A 658 -20.06 20.47 -20.27
N LYS A 659 -20.74 20.36 -19.13
CA LYS A 659 -20.10 20.53 -17.81
C LYS A 659 -19.09 19.42 -17.49
N ARG A 660 -19.36 18.18 -17.91
CA ARG A 660 -18.41 17.05 -17.81
C ARG A 660 -17.14 17.35 -18.61
N ASP A 661 -17.28 17.82 -19.85
CA ASP A 661 -16.15 18.15 -20.72
C ASP A 661 -15.31 19.29 -20.13
N GLN A 662 -15.96 20.30 -19.54
CA GLN A 662 -15.29 21.40 -18.83
C GLN A 662 -14.51 20.89 -17.60
N ALA A 663 -15.13 20.04 -16.79
CA ALA A 663 -14.47 19.43 -15.64
C ALA A 663 -13.25 18.60 -16.07
N LEU A 664 -13.37 17.81 -17.14
CA LEU A 664 -12.25 17.03 -17.67
C LEU A 664 -11.13 17.93 -18.22
N ALA A 665 -11.47 19.06 -18.84
CA ALA A 665 -10.50 20.06 -19.30
C ALA A 665 -9.76 20.72 -18.13
N ALA A 666 -10.44 20.98 -17.00
CA ALA A 666 -9.83 21.48 -15.77
C ALA A 666 -8.87 20.42 -15.18
N ILE A 667 -9.33 19.17 -15.01
CA ILE A 667 -8.51 18.06 -14.49
C ILE A 667 -7.25 17.86 -15.34
N LYS A 668 -7.35 18.00 -16.67
CA LYS A 668 -6.22 17.85 -17.59
C LYS A 668 -5.05 18.78 -17.26
N GLN A 669 -5.29 19.94 -16.65
CA GLN A 669 -4.24 20.91 -16.31
C GLN A 669 -3.25 20.37 -15.27
N TYR A 670 -3.71 19.54 -14.32
CA TYR A 670 -2.87 18.97 -13.26
C TYR A 670 -2.76 17.44 -13.29
N ARG A 671 -3.60 16.76 -14.09
CA ARG A 671 -3.58 15.30 -14.32
C ARG A 671 -3.79 14.94 -15.82
N PRO A 672 -2.87 15.32 -16.72
CA PRO A 672 -3.04 15.10 -18.16
C PRO A 672 -3.13 13.62 -18.54
N PHE A 673 -2.40 12.73 -17.86
CA PHE A 673 -2.46 11.29 -18.14
C PHE A 673 -3.79 10.66 -17.73
N TYR A 674 -4.34 11.05 -16.57
CA TYR A 674 -5.69 10.64 -16.16
C TYR A 674 -6.74 11.12 -17.17
N ALA A 675 -6.69 12.41 -17.55
CA ALA A 675 -7.64 12.96 -18.52
C ALA A 675 -7.53 12.28 -19.90
N LYS A 676 -6.31 11.90 -20.32
CA LYS A 676 -6.11 11.09 -21.52
C LYS A 676 -6.82 9.74 -21.42
N LEU A 677 -6.69 9.03 -20.29
CA LEU A 677 -7.31 7.71 -20.12
C LEU A 677 -8.84 7.78 -20.13
N VAL A 678 -9.41 8.85 -19.57
CA VAL A 678 -10.85 9.14 -19.69
C VAL A 678 -11.22 9.40 -21.16
N GLY A 679 -10.43 10.18 -21.90
CA GLY A 679 -10.65 10.39 -23.34
C GLY A 679 -10.53 9.10 -24.16
N ASP A 680 -9.57 8.23 -23.86
CA ASP A 680 -9.44 6.91 -24.47
C ASP A 680 -10.69 6.06 -24.16
N MET A 681 -11.23 6.15 -22.93
CA MET A 681 -12.47 5.49 -22.51
C MET A 681 -13.69 6.01 -23.31
N ASP A 682 -13.79 7.32 -23.50
CA ASP A 682 -14.85 7.99 -24.26
C ASP A 682 -14.82 7.65 -25.76
N THR A 683 -13.63 7.33 -26.31
CA THR A 683 -13.47 6.97 -27.72
C THR A 683 -13.71 5.49 -28.02
N SER A 684 -13.55 4.61 -27.03
CA SER A 684 -13.45 3.16 -27.26
C SER A 684 -14.26 2.26 -26.30
N SER A 685 -15.02 2.80 -25.34
CA SER A 685 -15.63 1.98 -24.27
C SER A 685 -16.90 2.59 -23.60
N HIS A 686 -17.19 2.22 -22.35
CA HIS A 686 -18.43 2.40 -21.58
C HIS A 686 -19.08 3.79 -21.64
N THR A 687 -18.31 4.88 -21.55
CA THR A 687 -18.83 6.26 -21.57
C THR A 687 -18.99 6.85 -22.97
N GLY A 688 -18.52 6.17 -24.01
CA GLY A 688 -18.59 6.65 -25.40
C GLY A 688 -20.01 6.89 -25.91
N VAL A 689 -21.01 6.28 -25.26
CA VAL A 689 -22.43 6.51 -25.53
C VAL A 689 -22.85 7.99 -25.35
N ILE A 690 -22.20 8.75 -24.46
CA ILE A 690 -22.40 10.20 -24.29
C ILE A 690 -22.06 10.97 -25.59
N TYR A 691 -21.20 10.39 -26.43
CA TYR A 691 -20.74 10.99 -27.68
C TYR A 691 -21.30 10.27 -28.92
N GLY A 692 -22.39 9.51 -28.76
CA GLY A 692 -23.03 8.79 -29.85
C GLY A 692 -22.20 7.63 -30.40
N LYS A 693 -21.20 7.16 -29.66
CA LYS A 693 -20.47 5.94 -30.02
C LYS A 693 -21.28 4.73 -29.61
N GLN A 694 -21.28 3.72 -30.48
CA GLN A 694 -21.77 2.41 -30.09
C GLN A 694 -20.87 1.89 -28.97
N PRO A 695 -21.43 1.46 -27.82
CA PRO A 695 -20.61 0.87 -26.77
C PRO A 695 -19.97 -0.39 -27.33
N THR A 696 -18.68 -0.33 -27.63
CA THR A 696 -17.88 -1.49 -27.98
C THR A 696 -17.83 -2.38 -26.75
N ILE A 697 -18.51 -3.52 -26.83
CA ILE A 697 -18.34 -4.62 -25.89
C ILE A 697 -17.02 -5.31 -26.26
N GLU A 698 -15.91 -4.59 -26.20
CA GLU A 698 -14.67 -5.27 -25.85
C GLU A 698 -14.72 -5.42 -24.34
N VAL A 699 -15.31 -6.53 -23.89
CA VAL A 699 -14.90 -7.10 -22.61
C VAL A 699 -13.43 -7.47 -22.79
N ARG A 700 -12.54 -6.49 -22.63
CA ARG A 700 -11.18 -6.77 -22.20
C ARG A 700 -11.33 -7.19 -20.76
N ALA A 701 -11.84 -8.40 -20.54
CA ALA A 701 -11.71 -9.03 -19.26
C ALA A 701 -10.22 -8.94 -18.89
N PRO A 702 -9.84 -8.36 -17.75
CA PRO A 702 -8.88 -9.06 -16.92
C PRO A 702 -9.54 -10.42 -16.69
N SER A 703 -8.99 -11.48 -17.31
CA SER A 703 -9.38 -12.89 -17.12
C SER A 703 -10.77 -13.15 -16.50
N ASP A 704 -11.81 -13.23 -17.33
CA ASP A 704 -13.11 -13.87 -17.05
C ASP A 704 -13.58 -13.87 -15.58
N PHE A 705 -13.74 -12.72 -14.93
CA PHE A 705 -14.11 -12.68 -13.50
C PHE A 705 -15.58 -13.02 -13.20
N ASN A 706 -16.46 -12.98 -14.19
CA ASN A 706 -17.90 -13.15 -13.96
C ASN A 706 -18.44 -14.39 -14.65
N GLN A 707 -18.20 -15.52 -14.00
CA GLN A 707 -19.07 -16.68 -13.84
C GLN A 707 -18.34 -17.61 -12.88
#